data_AF-A0A364NAU2-F1
#
_entry.id   AF-A0A364NAU2-F1
#
_cell.length_a   1.000
_cell.length_b   1.000
_cell.length_c   1.000
_cell.angle_alpha   90.00
_cell.angle_beta   90.00
_cell.angle_gamma   90.00
#
_symmetry.space_group_name_H-M   'P 1'
#
loop_
_entity.id
_entity.type
_entity.pdbx_description
1 polymer ?
#
loop_
_entity_poly.entity_id
_entity_poly.type
_entity_poly.pdbx_seq_one_letter_code
_entity_poly.pdbx_strand_id
1 'polypeptide(L)'
;MSTVDKQKSSTSRLWSLDPVVAELQLCPAMRAMQIEQLMIPGRMSYLDSATGAVSRKFGEDYTASSLDMPKVPTLKPAKDPHNMFPRSLQRLLRKDDSWLDEAQFYPPLGPPLCLPMENEKVIKKIARNLVDGLDDVYNMRYATTLTFRSPTLDRYVKPLASTPDDKSPLLQAPMNTASIMHCGALLPLEASALVSSSEIHLLTGIRVYIVYPPIPHNMTVVQKYYTDLSQRLAVDHVGVCEALKNGITFVQRPGQIVTIPPYCPTVVFATETSAAITVRARCKEGLLLRLKHLELLVNQIAAVQRLRGDPVDVPTEYHVIQLYKDLAATLRALEHNDSDHDFVSELRVAWRQNDSRFRMLVKSHVSGEAKNYVLGNIPKLWNAAIRNQGLGKYPVCDGNTSESDVAFIPHFQEEHWQQALENDVTEGGRSDAAGRKRSLPSTSEDEVNEHKQALMLIDIQNDFINGSLGNPRAPAILPKVYQLLDNHEWPFIGASQDWHPKGHVSFASAHAGKEAGDTVEIPFLDTATKTETQGVYADHCVPGTWGAEIESGVKTRLQYLEGFRTTVNYIKKAQNHSVDSYSAFADNQYHQFTTLNSELMLHGIETMIVTGLITNACVRGTSIDGIKLGYEVILIEDATETLSEEIKQAAIEELEGWGVQVMKLTDWEAANPTGLRRRSYTKEL
;
A
#
# COMPACT_ATOMS: atom_id res chain seq x y z
N MET A 1 -2.50 45.28 38.52
CA MET A 1 -2.20 44.51 37.30
C MET A 1 -1.59 45.44 36.29
N SER A 2 -0.34 45.19 35.90
CA SER A 2 0.34 45.87 34.80
C SER A 2 -0.38 45.64 33.47
N THR A 3 0.02 46.35 32.41
CA THR A 3 -0.43 46.06 31.04
C THR A 3 -0.11 44.64 30.61
N VAL A 4 1.03 44.09 31.04
CA VAL A 4 1.44 42.69 30.80
C VAL A 4 0.53 41.70 31.55
N ASP A 5 0.20 41.97 32.81
CA ASP A 5 -0.73 41.12 33.59
C ASP A 5 -2.15 41.17 33.01
N LYS A 6 -2.58 42.35 32.56
CA LYS A 6 -3.87 42.51 31.86
C LYS A 6 -3.87 41.71 30.56
N GLN A 7 -2.81 41.80 29.74
CA GLN A 7 -2.64 40.98 28.54
C GLN A 7 -2.70 39.48 28.85
N LYS A 8 -1.92 38.99 29.83
CA LYS A 8 -1.95 37.59 30.28
C LYS A 8 -3.33 37.15 30.77
N SER A 9 -4.08 38.03 31.45
CA SER A 9 -5.45 37.71 31.91
C SER A 9 -6.50 37.78 30.79
N SER A 10 -6.27 38.55 29.73
CA SER A 10 -7.13 38.56 28.54
C SER A 10 -6.84 37.40 27.61
N THR A 11 -5.56 37.01 27.45
CA THR A 11 -5.21 35.80 26.70
C THR A 11 -5.66 34.56 27.45
N SER A 12 -5.50 34.45 28.78
CA SER A 12 -5.99 33.28 29.52
C SER A 12 -7.53 33.13 29.48
N ARG A 13 -8.28 34.24 29.40
CA ARG A 13 -9.75 34.22 29.20
C ARG A 13 -10.17 33.89 27.77
N LEU A 14 -9.36 34.25 26.77
CA LEU A 14 -9.56 33.81 25.38
C LEU A 14 -9.19 32.32 25.21
N TRP A 15 -8.16 31.86 25.91
CA TRP A 15 -7.75 30.45 25.95
C TRP A 15 -8.84 29.53 26.51
N SER A 16 -9.55 29.95 27.57
CA SER A 16 -10.68 29.18 28.13
C SER A 16 -11.91 29.11 27.21
N LEU A 17 -11.89 29.78 26.04
CA LEU A 17 -12.94 29.74 25.04
C LEU A 17 -12.53 29.00 23.75
N ASP A 18 -11.26 28.62 23.61
CA ASP A 18 -10.79 27.82 22.48
C ASP A 18 -11.17 26.34 22.69
N PRO A 19 -11.96 25.72 21.79
CA PRO A 19 -12.41 24.33 21.97
C PRO A 19 -11.28 23.31 21.99
N VAL A 20 -10.15 23.57 21.31
CA VAL A 20 -8.98 22.68 21.32
C VAL A 20 -8.27 22.79 22.68
N VAL A 21 -8.06 24.01 23.18
CA VAL A 21 -7.43 24.24 24.49
C VAL A 21 -8.27 23.64 25.61
N ALA A 22 -9.60 23.77 25.53
CA ALA A 22 -10.53 23.15 26.49
C ALA A 22 -10.41 21.61 26.49
N GLU A 23 -10.44 20.98 25.31
CA GLU A 23 -10.30 19.51 25.18
C GLU A 23 -8.92 19.02 25.65
N LEU A 24 -7.84 19.75 25.34
CA LEU A 24 -6.49 19.42 25.82
C LEU A 24 -6.38 19.59 27.36
N GLN A 25 -6.99 20.61 27.95
CA GLN A 25 -7.03 20.80 29.41
C GLN A 25 -7.80 19.70 30.15
N LEU A 26 -8.76 19.06 29.48
CA LEU A 26 -9.50 17.91 30.03
C LEU A 26 -8.76 16.58 29.86
N CYS A 27 -7.72 16.51 29.03
CA CYS A 27 -6.96 15.27 28.79
C CYS A 27 -6.05 14.92 29.98
N PRO A 28 -6.29 13.81 30.71
CA PRO A 28 -5.54 13.48 31.92
C PRO A 28 -4.08 13.09 31.65
N ALA A 29 -3.73 12.75 30.41
CA ALA A 29 -2.37 12.40 30.01
C ALA A 29 -1.45 13.62 29.79
N MET A 30 -2.02 14.83 29.65
CA MET A 30 -1.28 16.04 29.27
C MET A 30 -1.20 17.04 30.41
N ARG A 31 0.02 17.42 30.81
CA ARG A 31 0.22 18.52 31.76
C ARG A 31 0.12 19.87 31.05
N ALA A 32 -0.44 20.87 31.72
CA ALA A 32 -0.64 22.23 31.19
C ALA A 32 0.61 22.83 30.50
N MET A 33 1.81 22.59 31.03
CA MET A 33 3.07 23.07 30.44
C MET A 33 3.40 22.41 29.09
N GLN A 34 3.04 21.14 28.89
CA GLN A 34 3.21 20.42 27.63
C GLN A 34 2.14 20.86 26.60
N ILE A 35 0.97 21.25 27.09
CA ILE A 35 -0.10 21.86 26.28
C ILE A 35 0.36 23.24 25.78
N GLU A 36 0.93 24.11 26.62
CA GLU A 36 1.47 25.42 26.18
C GLU A 36 2.58 25.29 25.11
N GLN A 37 3.43 24.26 25.22
CA GLN A 37 4.51 24.00 24.25
C GLN A 37 4.00 23.51 22.88
N LEU A 38 3.00 22.62 22.86
CA LEU A 38 2.38 22.19 21.60
C LEU A 38 1.40 23.24 21.04
N MET A 39 0.81 24.07 21.90
CA MET A 39 -0.20 25.08 21.56
C MET A 39 0.36 26.52 21.59
N ILE A 40 1.43 26.79 20.84
CA ILE A 40 2.05 28.12 20.82
C ILE A 40 1.05 29.20 20.30
N PRO A 41 0.65 30.16 21.15
CA PRO A 41 -0.27 31.22 20.73
C PRO A 41 0.45 32.22 19.83
N GLY A 42 -0.17 32.55 18.69
CA GLY A 42 0.33 33.56 17.75
C GLY A 42 0.83 33.01 16.40
N ARG A 43 0.90 31.68 16.22
CA ARG A 43 1.21 31.04 14.92
C ARG A 43 0.14 30.08 14.40
N MET A 44 -0.66 29.51 15.29
CA MET A 44 -1.81 28.69 14.94
C MET A 44 -3.08 29.52 15.03
N SER A 45 -4.09 29.16 14.24
CA SER A 45 -5.39 29.83 14.32
C SER A 45 -6.50 28.80 14.15
N TYR A 46 -7.47 28.85 15.08
CA TYR A 46 -8.64 27.98 15.09
C TYR A 46 -9.44 28.10 13.79
N LEU A 47 -10.03 26.99 13.35
CA LEU A 47 -10.73 26.94 12.07
C LEU A 47 -12.00 26.09 12.17
N ASP A 48 -13.14 26.77 12.11
CA ASP A 48 -14.39 26.18 11.61
C ASP A 48 -14.20 25.92 10.11
N SER A 49 -14.19 24.65 9.73
CA SER A 49 -13.73 24.06 8.45
C SER A 49 -14.45 24.54 7.18
N ALA A 50 -15.37 25.50 7.30
CA ALA A 50 -16.11 26.08 6.19
C ALA A 50 -15.80 27.57 5.92
N THR A 51 -15.40 28.38 6.93
CA THR A 51 -15.26 29.84 6.75
C THR A 51 -14.15 30.47 7.59
N GLY A 52 -13.39 31.42 7.01
CA GLY A 52 -12.45 32.25 7.76
C GLY A 52 -11.29 32.80 6.93
N ALA A 53 -10.63 33.85 7.44
CA ALA A 53 -9.41 34.39 6.82
C ALA A 53 -8.23 33.40 6.85
N VAL A 54 -8.15 32.58 7.91
CA VAL A 54 -7.14 31.52 8.08
C VAL A 54 -7.30 30.44 7.01
N SER A 55 -8.55 30.00 6.76
CA SER A 55 -8.86 29.00 5.72
C SER A 55 -8.51 29.51 4.34
N ARG A 56 -8.78 30.78 4.04
CA ARG A 56 -8.33 31.42 2.80
C ARG A 56 -6.81 31.46 2.71
N LYS A 57 -6.09 31.82 3.78
CA LYS A 57 -4.62 31.85 3.79
C LYS A 57 -4.00 30.46 3.59
N PHE A 58 -4.48 29.43 4.30
CA PHE A 58 -4.04 28.04 4.07
C PHE A 58 -4.34 27.63 2.63
N GLY A 59 -5.53 27.97 2.14
CA GLY A 59 -5.94 27.75 0.76
C GLY A 59 -5.00 28.42 -0.23
N GLU A 60 -4.65 29.69 -0.04
CA GLU A 60 -3.69 30.44 -0.87
C GLU A 60 -2.29 29.79 -0.85
N ASP A 61 -1.78 29.46 0.34
CA ASP A 61 -0.52 28.74 0.55
C ASP A 61 -0.47 27.37 -0.16
N TYR A 62 -1.62 26.69 -0.28
CA TYR A 62 -1.77 25.40 -0.98
C TYR A 62 -2.04 25.57 -2.49
N THR A 63 -2.83 26.58 -2.88
CA THR A 63 -3.42 26.74 -4.24
C THR A 63 -2.41 27.17 -5.29
N ALA A 64 -1.19 27.56 -4.91
CA ALA A 64 -0.06 27.75 -5.81
C ALA A 64 0.41 26.46 -6.55
N SER A 65 -0.42 25.41 -6.62
CA SER A 65 0.01 24.09 -7.07
C SER A 65 -1.03 23.08 -7.62
N SER A 66 -2.34 23.38 -7.77
CA SER A 66 -3.33 22.47 -8.47
C SER A 66 -4.84 22.85 -8.37
N LEU A 67 -5.71 22.07 -9.05
CA LEU A 67 -7.19 22.06 -9.05
C LEU A 67 -7.80 20.69 -8.59
N ASP A 68 -9.13 20.57 -8.62
CA ASP A 68 -10.02 19.42 -8.29
C ASP A 68 -9.99 18.75 -6.90
N MET A 69 -8.98 18.97 -6.05
CA MET A 69 -9.00 18.50 -4.65
C MET A 69 -9.39 19.61 -3.66
N PRO A 70 -9.96 19.28 -2.47
CA PRO A 70 -10.13 20.24 -1.39
C PRO A 70 -8.78 20.84 -1.01
N LYS A 71 -8.61 22.15 -1.21
CA LYS A 71 -7.33 22.86 -1.04
C LYS A 71 -7.02 23.26 0.41
N VAL A 72 -7.91 22.89 1.33
CA VAL A 72 -7.81 23.10 2.77
C VAL A 72 -8.37 21.85 3.44
N PRO A 73 -7.75 21.34 4.51
CA PRO A 73 -8.34 20.30 5.34
C PRO A 73 -9.75 20.66 5.80
N THR A 74 -10.67 19.69 5.77
CA THR A 74 -12.07 19.90 6.17
C THR A 74 -12.49 18.91 7.24
N LEU A 75 -13.28 19.38 8.21
CA LEU A 75 -14.00 18.57 9.19
C LEU A 75 -15.49 18.65 8.86
N LYS A 76 -16.17 17.51 8.68
CA LYS A 76 -17.61 17.46 8.36
C LYS A 76 -18.28 16.33 9.15
N PRO A 77 -19.56 16.44 9.54
CA PRO A 77 -20.32 15.27 9.95
C PRO A 77 -20.44 14.30 8.76
N ALA A 78 -20.36 13.00 9.02
CA ALA A 78 -20.72 12.00 8.02
C ALA A 78 -22.22 12.15 7.64
N LYS A 79 -22.57 11.89 6.37
CA LYS A 79 -23.97 11.98 5.90
C LYS A 79 -24.90 11.08 6.72
N ASP A 80 -24.42 9.86 6.99
CA ASP A 80 -24.98 8.96 7.99
C ASP A 80 -23.97 8.82 9.15
N PRO A 81 -24.34 9.17 10.40
CA PRO A 81 -23.42 9.16 11.53
C PRO A 81 -23.17 7.72 12.03
N HIS A 82 -22.04 7.15 11.62
CA HIS A 82 -21.61 5.80 11.99
C HIS A 82 -20.54 5.78 13.10
N ASN A 83 -20.82 6.48 14.20
CA ASN A 83 -20.05 6.28 15.43
C ASN A 83 -20.31 4.86 15.99
N MET A 84 -19.29 4.25 16.59
CA MET A 84 -19.38 2.90 17.13
C MET A 84 -19.10 2.93 18.63
N PHE A 85 -19.99 2.35 19.42
CA PHE A 85 -19.73 2.11 20.83
C PHE A 85 -18.47 1.23 20.97
N PRO A 86 -17.53 1.54 21.88
CA PRO A 86 -16.28 0.77 22.04
C PRO A 86 -16.49 -0.74 22.15
N ARG A 87 -17.50 -1.18 22.92
CA ARG A 87 -17.85 -2.61 23.08
C ARG A 87 -18.36 -3.28 21.80
N SER A 88 -18.97 -2.52 20.89
CA SER A 88 -19.35 -3.03 19.57
C SER A 88 -18.13 -3.18 18.69
N LEU A 89 -17.18 -2.24 18.74
CA LEU A 89 -15.92 -2.32 17.99
C LEU A 89 -15.02 -3.45 18.50
N GLN A 90 -14.88 -3.60 19.83
CA GLN A 90 -14.24 -4.75 20.47
C GLN A 90 -14.85 -6.08 20.00
N ARG A 91 -16.18 -6.21 20.03
CA ARG A 91 -16.87 -7.43 19.57
C ARG A 91 -16.65 -7.67 18.08
N LEU A 92 -16.58 -6.63 17.26
CA LEU A 92 -16.36 -6.72 15.83
C LEU A 92 -14.93 -7.21 15.52
N LEU A 93 -13.92 -6.60 16.13
CA LEU A 93 -12.51 -6.96 15.97
C LEU A 93 -12.13 -8.31 16.62
N ARG A 94 -12.95 -8.85 17.52
CA ARG A 94 -12.78 -10.21 18.10
C ARG A 94 -13.46 -11.32 17.29
N LYS A 95 -14.21 -11.02 16.23
CA LYS A 95 -14.79 -12.05 15.33
C LYS A 95 -13.80 -12.60 14.32
N ASP A 96 -12.76 -11.83 14.06
CA ASP A 96 -11.82 -12.01 12.96
C ASP A 96 -10.49 -11.49 13.49
N ASP A 97 -9.55 -12.40 13.75
CA ASP A 97 -8.22 -12.08 14.29
C ASP A 97 -7.19 -11.82 13.19
N SER A 98 -7.56 -11.86 11.89
CA SER A 98 -6.62 -11.72 10.77
C SER A 98 -5.87 -10.37 10.76
N TRP A 99 -6.51 -9.31 11.25
CA TRP A 99 -5.90 -7.99 11.39
C TRP A 99 -4.71 -7.96 12.37
N LEU A 100 -4.56 -8.97 13.23
CA LEU A 100 -3.40 -9.10 14.13
C LEU A 100 -2.11 -9.44 13.40
N ASP A 101 -2.19 -10.05 12.21
CA ASP A 101 -1.04 -10.28 11.33
C ASP A 101 -0.56 -8.97 10.68
N GLU A 102 -1.45 -7.97 10.64
CA GLU A 102 -1.21 -6.63 10.10
C GLU A 102 -0.99 -5.56 11.18
N ALA A 103 -0.91 -5.95 12.45
CA ALA A 103 -0.77 -5.02 13.57
C ALA A 103 0.62 -4.35 13.61
N GLN A 104 0.66 -3.05 13.31
CA GLN A 104 1.85 -2.21 13.33
C GLN A 104 1.72 -1.14 14.43
N PHE A 105 2.81 -0.87 15.15
CA PHE A 105 2.84 0.15 16.21
C PHE A 105 3.69 1.36 15.81
N TYR A 106 3.20 2.55 16.15
CA TYR A 106 4.03 3.76 16.18
C TYR A 106 4.72 3.86 17.54
N PRO A 107 6.05 4.04 17.60
CA PRO A 107 6.76 4.16 18.87
C PRO A 107 6.31 5.43 19.63
N PRO A 108 6.24 5.37 20.98
CA PRO A 108 5.91 6.53 21.80
C PRO A 108 7.02 7.58 21.74
N LEU A 109 6.66 8.85 21.86
CA LEU A 109 7.58 10.00 21.76
C LEU A 109 8.34 10.28 23.07
N GLY A 110 8.89 9.23 23.66
CA GLY A 110 9.63 9.31 24.92
C GLY A 110 10.75 8.28 24.98
N PRO A 111 11.67 8.40 25.96
CA PRO A 111 12.71 7.40 26.18
C PRO A 111 12.11 6.01 26.42
N PRO A 112 12.84 4.95 26.06
CA PRO A 112 12.20 3.75 25.54
C PRO A 112 11.47 2.94 26.61
N LEU A 113 10.14 3.03 26.58
CA LEU A 113 9.33 1.83 26.70
C LEU A 113 9.49 1.04 25.40
N CYS A 114 10.65 0.37 25.27
CA CYS A 114 10.84 -0.68 24.27
C CYS A 114 9.77 -1.75 24.52
N LEU A 115 8.68 -1.69 23.77
CA LEU A 115 7.90 -2.89 23.51
C LEU A 115 8.89 -3.90 22.90
N PRO A 116 9.00 -5.14 23.41
CA PRO A 116 9.88 -6.13 22.83
C PRO A 116 9.27 -6.60 21.50
N MET A 117 9.54 -5.82 20.45
CA MET A 117 8.93 -5.96 19.12
C MET A 117 9.51 -7.15 18.31
N GLU A 118 10.54 -7.81 18.84
CA GLU A 118 11.12 -9.03 18.27
C GLU A 118 10.22 -10.28 18.43
N ASN A 119 9.12 -10.19 19.19
CA ASN A 119 8.24 -11.34 19.45
C ASN A 119 6.80 -11.08 18.98
N GLU A 120 6.45 -11.72 17.86
CA GLU A 120 5.13 -11.69 17.23
C GLU A 120 3.98 -12.01 18.22
N LYS A 121 4.15 -12.98 19.13
CA LYS A 121 3.14 -13.31 20.14
C LYS A 121 2.94 -12.17 21.14
N VAL A 122 3.98 -11.38 21.40
CA VAL A 122 3.89 -10.18 22.27
C VAL A 122 3.26 -9.02 21.52
N ILE A 123 3.62 -8.78 20.25
CA ILE A 123 2.95 -7.81 19.37
C ILE A 123 1.44 -8.07 19.32
N LYS A 124 1.01 -9.29 18.98
CA LYS A 124 -0.40 -9.68 18.92
C LYS A 124 -1.11 -9.58 20.28
N LYS A 125 -0.40 -9.83 21.39
CA LYS A 125 -0.94 -9.64 22.74
C LYS A 125 -1.13 -8.16 23.09
N ILE A 126 -0.18 -7.29 22.73
CA ILE A 126 -0.31 -5.83 22.91
C ILE A 126 -1.47 -5.30 22.05
N ALA A 127 -1.57 -5.75 20.80
CA ALA A 127 -2.64 -5.38 19.88
C ALA A 127 -4.03 -5.73 20.44
N ARG A 128 -4.22 -6.97 20.94
CA ARG A 128 -5.46 -7.36 21.64
C ARG A 128 -5.69 -6.52 22.90
N ASN A 129 -4.68 -6.25 23.73
CA ASN A 129 -4.82 -5.43 24.93
C ASN A 129 -5.24 -3.97 24.63
N LEU A 130 -4.86 -3.41 23.47
CA LEU A 130 -5.26 -2.07 23.03
C LEU A 130 -6.73 -2.06 22.56
N VAL A 131 -7.18 -3.11 21.86
CA VAL A 131 -8.61 -3.31 21.54
C VAL A 131 -9.43 -3.49 22.82
N ASP A 132 -8.98 -4.36 23.72
CA ASP A 132 -9.61 -4.59 25.03
C ASP A 132 -9.62 -3.33 25.90
N GLY A 133 -8.75 -2.36 25.61
CA GLY A 133 -8.68 -1.06 26.26
C GLY A 133 -9.66 0.00 25.75
N LEU A 134 -10.36 -0.24 24.63
CA LEU A 134 -11.20 0.76 23.95
C LEU A 134 -12.36 1.31 24.80
N ASP A 135 -12.92 0.54 25.75
CA ASP A 135 -14.01 1.02 26.61
C ASP A 135 -13.53 1.79 27.86
N ASP A 136 -12.22 1.91 28.06
CA ASP A 136 -11.60 2.88 28.96
C ASP A 136 -11.18 4.15 28.18
N VAL A 137 -11.99 5.19 28.32
CA VAL A 137 -11.85 6.51 27.66
C VAL A 137 -10.49 7.15 27.96
N TYR A 138 -9.89 6.88 29.13
CA TYR A 138 -8.63 7.48 29.57
C TYR A 138 -7.50 6.45 29.71
N ASN A 139 -7.54 5.40 28.90
CA ASN A 139 -6.55 4.34 28.91
C ASN A 139 -5.17 4.84 28.45
N MET A 140 -4.27 5.09 29.40
CA MET A 140 -2.90 5.54 29.13
C MET A 140 -1.88 4.40 29.06
N ARG A 141 -2.30 3.13 29.17
CA ARG A 141 -1.41 1.98 29.49
C ARG A 141 -0.21 1.77 28.56
N TYR A 142 -0.31 2.19 27.30
CA TYR A 142 0.71 1.94 26.28
C TYR A 142 1.18 3.19 25.51
N ALA A 143 0.47 4.34 25.63
CA ALA A 143 0.79 5.62 24.99
C ALA A 143 1.27 5.53 23.51
N THR A 144 0.71 4.58 22.75
CA THR A 144 1.11 4.22 21.39
C THR A 144 -0.09 4.29 20.44
N THR A 145 0.18 4.32 19.14
CA THR A 145 -0.83 4.14 18.09
C THR A 145 -0.64 2.79 17.43
N LEU A 146 -1.69 1.99 17.43
CA LEU A 146 -1.82 0.75 16.67
C LEU A 146 -2.47 1.05 15.32
N THR A 147 -1.93 0.53 14.23
CA THR A 147 -2.52 0.58 12.88
C THR A 147 -2.54 -0.79 12.24
N PHE A 148 -3.60 -1.11 11.50
CA PHE A 148 -3.81 -2.40 10.83
C PHE A 148 -4.80 -2.27 9.68
N ARG A 149 -4.79 -3.20 8.71
CA ARG A 149 -5.94 -3.38 7.80
C ARG A 149 -6.93 -4.36 8.42
N SER A 150 -8.22 -4.21 8.10
CA SER A 150 -9.28 -5.09 8.62
C SER A 150 -10.42 -5.17 7.60
N PRO A 151 -10.54 -6.28 6.85
CA PRO A 151 -11.63 -6.47 5.89
C PRO A 151 -13.02 -6.30 6.51
N THR A 152 -13.14 -6.65 7.79
CA THR A 152 -14.34 -6.46 8.61
C THR A 152 -14.70 -4.98 8.81
N LEU A 153 -13.71 -4.11 9.04
CA LEU A 153 -13.92 -2.66 9.11
C LEU A 153 -14.06 -2.01 7.72
N ASP A 154 -13.39 -2.56 6.71
CA ASP A 154 -13.49 -2.08 5.33
C ASP A 154 -14.92 -2.23 4.81
N ARG A 155 -15.58 -3.36 5.06
CA ARG A 155 -17.01 -3.55 4.75
C ARG A 155 -17.92 -2.53 5.46
N TYR A 156 -17.51 -2.00 6.60
CA TYR A 156 -18.27 -1.01 7.37
C TYR A 156 -18.15 0.41 6.77
N VAL A 157 -17.01 0.76 6.16
CA VAL A 157 -16.74 2.08 5.57
C VAL A 157 -16.84 2.11 4.04
N LYS A 158 -16.84 0.96 3.36
CA LYS A 158 -17.05 0.86 1.89
C LYS A 158 -18.32 1.57 1.37
N PRO A 159 -19.45 1.64 2.11
CA PRO A 159 -20.61 2.45 1.70
C PRO A 159 -20.48 3.97 1.98
N LEU A 160 -19.44 4.38 2.72
CA LEU A 160 -19.33 5.68 3.38
C LEU A 160 -18.14 6.52 2.93
N ALA A 161 -17.07 5.88 2.45
CA ALA A 161 -16.02 6.55 1.72
C ALA A 161 -16.65 7.34 0.57
N SER A 162 -16.14 8.54 0.30
CA SER A 162 -16.54 9.23 -0.92
C SER A 162 -16.23 8.32 -2.11
N THR A 163 -17.24 8.00 -2.93
CA THR A 163 -16.98 7.50 -4.28
C THR A 163 -16.13 8.58 -4.95
N PRO A 164 -14.91 8.30 -5.43
CA PRO A 164 -14.14 9.31 -6.13
C PRO A 164 -14.97 9.80 -7.31
N ASP A 165 -15.43 11.06 -7.25
CA ASP A 165 -15.90 11.74 -8.44
C ASP A 165 -14.73 11.78 -9.43
N ASP A 166 -15.05 11.51 -10.70
CA ASP A 166 -14.15 11.08 -11.77
C ASP A 166 -13.46 9.73 -11.60
N LYS A 167 -13.76 8.72 -12.43
CA LYS A 167 -13.44 8.66 -13.88
C LYS A 167 -11.95 8.85 -14.23
N SER A 168 -11.05 8.88 -13.26
CA SER A 168 -9.61 8.87 -13.51
C SER A 168 -9.03 7.46 -13.30
N PRO A 169 -8.90 6.62 -14.35
CA PRO A 169 -8.33 5.25 -14.25
C PRO A 169 -6.80 5.25 -14.04
N LEU A 170 -6.27 6.28 -13.38
CA LEU A 170 -4.86 6.62 -13.39
C LEU A 170 -4.08 6.13 -12.16
N LEU A 171 -4.77 5.80 -11.08
CA LEU A 171 -4.17 5.59 -9.76
C LEU A 171 -4.84 4.42 -9.05
N GLN A 172 -4.07 3.72 -8.20
CA GLN A 172 -4.52 2.55 -7.44
C GLN A 172 -5.83 2.82 -6.67
N ALA A 173 -6.63 1.75 -6.49
CA ALA A 173 -7.78 1.75 -5.59
C ALA A 173 -7.40 2.27 -4.18
N PRO A 174 -8.30 3.00 -3.50
CA PRO A 174 -7.99 3.61 -2.22
C PRO A 174 -7.62 2.57 -1.16
N MET A 175 -6.56 2.85 -0.41
CA MET A 175 -6.10 1.97 0.67
C MET A 175 -6.72 2.39 1.99
N ASN A 176 -7.42 1.46 2.63
CA ASN A 176 -7.98 1.67 3.96
C ASN A 176 -6.98 1.22 5.04
N THR A 177 -7.03 1.88 6.21
CA THR A 177 -6.27 1.47 7.39
C THR A 177 -7.02 1.87 8.65
N ALA A 178 -7.23 0.94 9.56
CA ALA A 178 -7.75 1.23 10.88
C ALA A 178 -6.63 1.70 11.82
N SER A 179 -6.97 2.56 12.78
CA SER A 179 -6.05 3.09 13.79
C SER A 179 -6.70 3.14 15.16
N ILE A 180 -5.99 2.68 16.20
CA ILE A 180 -6.37 2.80 17.61
C ILE A 180 -5.29 3.63 18.31
N MET A 181 -5.69 4.74 18.91
CA MET A 181 -4.83 5.63 19.69
C MET A 181 -5.31 5.63 21.13
N HIS A 182 -4.42 5.37 22.08
CA HIS A 182 -4.71 5.51 23.50
C HIS A 182 -4.78 6.99 23.93
N CYS A 183 -5.45 7.29 25.05
CA CYS A 183 -5.43 8.62 25.65
C CYS A 183 -3.97 9.06 25.89
N GLY A 184 -3.61 10.25 25.38
CA GLY A 184 -2.24 10.77 25.43
C GLY A 184 -1.33 10.34 24.27
N ALA A 185 -1.78 9.46 23.36
CA ALA A 185 -0.98 9.09 22.19
C ALA A 185 -0.84 10.28 21.22
N LEU A 186 0.38 10.48 20.72
CA LEU A 186 0.77 11.57 19.83
C LEU A 186 1.50 11.00 18.60
N LEU A 187 0.99 11.31 17.41
CA LEU A 187 1.67 11.12 16.13
C LEU A 187 2.31 12.46 15.75
N PRO A 188 3.65 12.59 15.75
CA PRO A 188 4.33 13.88 15.73
C PRO A 188 4.27 14.57 14.37
N LEU A 189 4.37 13.80 13.29
CA LEU A 189 4.13 14.21 11.90
C LEU A 189 3.71 12.94 11.13
N GLU A 190 2.43 12.82 10.77
CA GLU A 190 1.88 11.66 10.05
C GLU A 190 2.51 11.55 8.66
N ALA A 191 3.32 10.51 8.49
CA ALA A 191 3.99 10.16 7.25
C ALA A 191 3.01 9.92 6.08
N SER A 192 1.85 9.33 6.35
CA SER A 192 0.90 8.87 5.32
C SER A 192 0.11 9.98 4.61
N ALA A 193 -0.06 11.16 5.23
CA ALA A 193 -0.63 12.32 4.55
C ALA A 193 0.34 12.90 3.49
N LEU A 194 1.64 12.57 3.55
CA LEU A 194 2.66 13.10 2.66
C LEU A 194 2.66 12.47 1.25
N VAL A 195 1.79 11.50 0.94
CA VAL A 195 1.81 10.79 -0.36
C VAL A 195 0.43 10.64 -1.02
N SER A 196 -0.65 10.95 -0.30
CA SER A 196 -2.04 10.71 -0.72
C SER A 196 -3.00 11.61 0.05
N SER A 197 -4.15 11.90 -0.53
CA SER A 197 -5.27 12.46 0.21
C SER A 197 -5.78 11.44 1.23
N SER A 198 -6.19 11.89 2.41
CA SER A 198 -6.69 11.02 3.48
C SER A 198 -8.07 11.47 3.95
N GLU A 199 -9.06 10.58 3.96
CA GLU A 199 -10.34 10.74 4.65
C GLU A 199 -10.32 9.90 5.93
N ILE A 200 -10.36 10.55 7.10
CA ILE A 200 -10.31 9.90 8.41
C ILE A 200 -11.70 9.90 9.03
N HIS A 201 -12.33 8.73 9.14
CA HIS A 201 -13.63 8.52 9.78
C HIS A 201 -13.43 8.12 11.24
N LEU A 202 -13.80 8.99 12.20
CA LEU A 202 -13.65 8.69 13.62
C LEU A 202 -14.85 7.90 14.15
N LEU A 203 -14.61 6.67 14.59
CA LEU A 203 -15.63 5.76 15.11
C LEU A 203 -15.92 6.03 16.60
N THR A 204 -14.89 6.29 17.39
CA THR A 204 -15.00 6.48 18.85
C THR A 204 -13.83 7.29 19.41
N GLY A 205 -14.01 7.87 20.60
CA GLY A 205 -13.07 8.79 21.26
C GLY A 205 -12.97 10.16 20.57
N ILE A 206 -11.99 10.97 20.98
CA ILE A 206 -11.74 12.33 20.46
C ILE A 206 -10.27 12.44 20.00
N ARG A 207 -10.07 13.08 18.85
CA ARG A 207 -8.74 13.37 18.29
C ARG A 207 -8.59 14.85 17.96
N VAL A 208 -7.41 15.39 18.22
CA VAL A 208 -6.99 16.75 17.83
C VAL A 208 -6.00 16.63 16.68
N TYR A 209 -6.24 17.38 15.62
CA TYR A 209 -5.39 17.44 14.42
C TYR A 209 -4.76 18.83 14.31
N ILE A 210 -3.45 18.91 14.07
CA ILE A 210 -2.76 20.14 13.66
C ILE A 210 -2.21 19.89 12.25
N VAL A 211 -2.70 20.61 11.26
CA VAL A 211 -2.34 20.41 9.85
C VAL A 211 -1.65 21.65 9.30
N TYR A 212 -0.52 21.47 8.62
CA TYR A 212 0.27 22.55 8.04
C TYR A 212 0.20 22.52 6.51
N PRO A 213 0.27 23.68 5.82
CA PRO A 213 0.30 23.71 4.36
C PRO A 213 1.70 23.29 3.85
N PRO A 214 1.80 22.69 2.65
CA PRO A 214 3.05 22.20 2.05
C PRO A 214 3.92 23.33 1.47
N ILE A 215 4.01 24.48 2.13
CA ILE A 215 4.87 25.60 1.70
C ILE A 215 6.36 25.20 1.77
N PRO A 216 7.24 25.77 0.93
CA PRO A 216 8.65 25.38 0.86
C PRO A 216 9.36 25.34 2.23
N HIS A 217 9.13 26.35 3.09
CA HIS A 217 9.66 26.37 4.47
C HIS A 217 9.26 25.15 5.28
N ASN A 218 7.97 24.78 5.27
CA ASN A 218 7.46 23.63 6.02
C ASN A 218 8.04 22.33 5.46
N MET A 219 8.14 22.20 4.14
CA MET A 219 8.70 21.03 3.49
C MET A 219 10.19 20.83 3.80
N THR A 220 10.99 21.90 3.88
CA THR A 220 12.39 21.83 4.33
C THR A 220 12.49 21.37 5.79
N VAL A 221 11.64 21.88 6.69
CA VAL A 221 11.60 21.46 8.10
C VAL A 221 11.25 19.97 8.22
N VAL A 222 10.22 19.51 7.49
CA VAL A 222 9.79 18.10 7.47
C VAL A 222 10.85 17.18 6.86
N GLN A 223 11.50 17.61 5.77
CA GLN A 223 12.59 16.85 5.17
C GLN A 223 13.76 16.68 6.16
N LYS A 224 14.19 17.76 6.83
CA LYS A 224 15.24 17.68 7.87
C LYS A 224 14.83 16.72 8.98
N TYR A 225 13.59 16.82 9.48
CA TYR A 225 13.06 15.93 10.52
C TYR A 225 13.15 14.45 10.15
N TYR A 226 12.77 14.07 8.92
CA TYR A 226 12.88 12.68 8.47
C TYR A 226 14.32 12.24 8.20
N THR A 227 15.22 13.15 7.77
CA THR A 227 16.67 12.88 7.70
C THR A 227 17.26 12.63 9.09
N ASP A 228 16.89 13.45 10.08
CA ASP A 228 17.36 13.30 11.45
C ASP A 228 16.85 11.98 12.06
N LEU A 229 15.57 11.63 11.85
CA LEU A 229 15.00 10.33 12.27
C LEU A 229 15.63 9.13 11.57
N SER A 230 15.92 9.21 10.27
CA SER A 230 16.57 8.13 9.54
C SER A 230 18.03 7.92 9.97
N GLN A 231 18.62 8.89 10.66
CA GLN A 231 19.99 8.83 11.21
C GLN A 231 20.06 8.59 12.73
N ARG A 232 19.07 9.04 13.53
CA ARG A 232 19.08 9.06 15.00
C ARG A 232 17.67 8.88 15.55
N LEU A 233 17.51 8.09 16.61
CA LEU A 233 16.19 7.82 17.23
C LEU A 233 15.67 8.93 18.15
N ALA A 234 16.51 9.89 18.54
CA ALA A 234 16.13 11.01 19.39
C ALA A 234 16.07 12.29 18.56
N VAL A 235 14.85 12.80 18.33
CA VAL A 235 14.58 14.02 17.57
C VAL A 235 13.63 14.92 18.37
N ASP A 236 13.85 16.23 18.31
CA ASP A 236 12.98 17.20 18.99
C ASP A 236 11.68 17.41 18.20
N HIS A 237 10.72 16.53 18.43
CA HIS A 237 9.39 16.59 17.82
C HIS A 237 8.65 17.91 18.14
N VAL A 238 8.89 18.50 19.32
CA VAL A 238 8.24 19.75 19.74
C VAL A 238 8.83 20.90 18.93
N GLY A 239 10.15 21.12 18.98
CA GLY A 239 10.84 22.17 18.23
C GLY A 239 10.60 22.10 16.71
N VAL A 240 10.41 20.90 16.16
CA VAL A 240 9.98 20.71 14.76
C VAL A 240 8.58 21.27 14.51
N CYS A 241 7.61 21.00 15.41
CA CYS A 241 6.27 21.60 15.32
C CYS A 241 6.30 23.13 15.51
N GLU A 242 7.15 23.66 16.39
CA GLU A 242 7.32 25.11 16.60
C GLU A 242 7.85 25.82 15.34
N ALA A 243 8.69 25.12 14.55
CA ALA A 243 9.30 25.63 13.33
C ALA A 243 8.34 25.68 12.13
N LEU A 244 7.23 24.92 12.16
CA LEU A 244 6.22 24.91 11.10
C LEU A 244 5.31 26.14 11.17
N LYS A 245 4.84 26.59 10.01
CA LYS A 245 4.11 27.86 9.82
C LYS A 245 2.71 27.65 9.23
N ASN A 246 1.81 28.58 9.53
CA ASN A 246 0.44 28.67 9.00
C ASN A 246 -0.42 27.41 9.27
N GLY A 247 -0.16 26.72 10.38
CA GLY A 247 -0.92 25.54 10.80
C GLY A 247 -2.35 25.87 11.24
N ILE A 248 -3.26 24.93 10.98
CA ILE A 248 -4.68 24.97 11.34
C ILE A 248 -5.03 23.77 12.22
N THR A 249 -6.01 23.91 13.09
CA THR A 249 -6.26 22.93 14.16
C THR A 249 -7.74 22.56 14.27
N PHE A 250 -8.03 21.27 14.45
CA PHE A 250 -9.38 20.72 14.53
C PHE A 250 -9.54 19.77 15.71
N VAL A 251 -10.74 19.75 16.32
CA VAL A 251 -11.18 18.68 17.22
C VAL A 251 -12.15 17.78 16.46
N GLN A 252 -11.77 16.55 16.21
CA GLN A 252 -12.63 15.52 15.63
C GLN A 252 -13.33 14.72 16.73
N ARG A 253 -14.65 14.58 16.59
CA ARG A 253 -15.53 13.77 17.46
C ARG A 253 -16.16 12.60 16.68
N PRO A 254 -16.70 11.58 17.36
CA PRO A 254 -17.23 10.38 16.70
C PRO A 254 -18.32 10.70 15.67
N GLY A 255 -18.28 10.04 14.51
CA GLY A 255 -19.20 10.30 13.40
C GLY A 255 -18.81 11.51 12.52
N GLN A 256 -17.68 12.18 12.80
CA GLN A 256 -17.12 13.19 11.91
C GLN A 256 -16.00 12.62 11.03
N ILE A 257 -15.85 13.20 9.84
CA ILE A 257 -14.82 12.90 8.86
C ILE A 257 -13.86 14.09 8.77
N VAL A 258 -12.56 13.84 8.86
CA VAL A 258 -11.50 14.80 8.54
C VAL A 258 -10.92 14.44 7.18
N THR A 259 -10.95 15.35 6.21
CA THR A 259 -10.25 15.21 4.94
C THR A 259 -8.95 16.02 5.00
N ILE A 260 -7.81 15.39 4.72
CA ILE A 260 -6.48 16.01 4.68
C ILE A 260 -5.94 15.93 3.26
N PRO A 261 -5.61 17.07 2.61
CA PRO A 261 -5.02 17.09 1.28
C PRO A 261 -3.59 16.50 1.29
N PRO A 262 -3.09 15.97 0.15
CA PRO A 262 -1.75 15.40 0.08
C PRO A 262 -0.66 16.42 0.48
N TYR A 263 0.46 15.91 0.98
CA TYR A 263 1.63 16.69 1.41
C TYR A 263 1.47 17.61 2.61
N CYS A 264 0.28 17.73 3.19
CA CYS A 264 0.07 18.54 4.40
C CYS A 264 0.67 17.83 5.63
N PRO A 265 1.77 18.33 6.23
CA PRO A 265 2.31 17.73 7.45
C PRO A 265 1.27 17.82 8.58
N THR A 266 1.03 16.71 9.27
CA THR A 266 -0.10 16.58 10.19
C THR A 266 0.34 16.01 11.53
N VAL A 267 0.06 16.70 12.62
CA VAL A 267 0.18 16.17 13.99
C VAL A 267 -1.19 15.62 14.40
N VAL A 268 -1.23 14.45 15.03
CA VAL A 268 -2.49 13.88 15.57
C VAL A 268 -2.30 13.52 17.03
N PHE A 269 -3.18 14.01 17.89
CA PHE A 269 -3.20 13.74 19.32
C PHE A 269 -4.54 13.14 19.74
N ALA A 270 -4.54 12.17 20.64
CA ALA A 270 -5.75 11.56 21.18
C ALA A 270 -6.03 12.05 22.62
N THR A 271 -7.07 12.88 22.81
CA THR A 271 -7.52 13.31 24.15
C THR A 271 -8.26 12.18 24.88
N GLU A 272 -8.90 11.29 24.12
CA GLU A 272 -9.53 10.06 24.61
C GLU A 272 -9.01 8.85 23.81
N THR A 273 -9.10 7.65 24.39
CA THR A 273 -8.90 6.39 23.68
C THR A 273 -9.83 6.33 22.46
N SER A 274 -9.26 6.32 21.26
CA SER A 274 -9.99 6.61 20.02
C SER A 274 -9.64 5.66 18.88
N ALA A 275 -10.66 5.29 18.11
CA ALA A 275 -10.51 4.43 16.94
C ALA A 275 -11.07 5.10 15.68
N ALA A 276 -10.29 5.09 14.60
CA ALA A 276 -10.66 5.69 13.32
C ALA A 276 -10.23 4.82 12.13
N ILE A 277 -10.92 4.97 11.02
CA ILE A 277 -10.58 4.34 9.73
C ILE A 277 -10.14 5.45 8.79
N THR A 278 -8.94 5.32 8.24
CA THR A 278 -8.38 6.24 7.26
C THR A 278 -8.45 5.61 5.87
N VAL A 279 -9.23 6.21 4.97
CA VAL A 279 -9.29 5.90 3.55
C VAL A 279 -8.28 6.78 2.83
N ARG A 280 -7.35 6.21 2.05
CA ARG A 280 -6.33 6.99 1.33
C ARG A 280 -6.50 6.88 -0.17
N ALA A 281 -6.84 8.02 -0.79
CA ALA A 281 -6.99 8.15 -2.22
C ALA A 281 -5.73 8.81 -2.82
N ARG A 282 -5.17 8.20 -3.86
CA ARG A 282 -4.16 8.86 -4.69
C ARG A 282 -4.87 9.79 -5.68
N CYS A 283 -4.26 10.94 -5.90
CA CYS A 283 -4.76 12.01 -6.74
C CYS A 283 -3.64 12.55 -7.64
N LYS A 284 -4.00 13.27 -8.72
CA LYS A 284 -3.05 13.77 -9.73
C LYS A 284 -2.04 14.74 -9.10
N GLU A 285 -2.51 15.54 -8.15
CA GLU A 285 -1.79 16.56 -7.39
C GLU A 285 -0.70 15.91 -6.52
N GLY A 286 -1.03 14.77 -5.91
CA GLY A 286 -0.09 13.94 -5.16
C GLY A 286 1.03 13.35 -6.02
N LEU A 287 0.89 13.23 -7.35
CA LEU A 287 2.00 12.87 -8.23
C LEU A 287 2.96 14.05 -8.45
N LEU A 288 2.44 15.25 -8.72
CA LEU A 288 3.26 16.46 -8.91
C LEU A 288 4.13 16.74 -7.68
N LEU A 289 3.53 16.62 -6.50
CA LEU A 289 4.22 16.85 -5.23
C LEU A 289 5.22 15.72 -4.91
N ARG A 290 4.94 14.46 -5.26
CA ARG A 290 5.93 13.36 -5.19
C ARG A 290 7.15 13.57 -6.08
N LEU A 291 6.98 14.15 -7.26
CA LEU A 291 8.10 14.52 -8.13
C LEU A 291 8.91 15.71 -7.57
N LYS A 292 8.25 16.67 -6.90
CA LYS A 292 8.93 17.81 -6.25
C LYS A 292 9.68 17.41 -4.96
N HIS A 293 9.21 16.39 -4.24
CA HIS A 293 9.70 16.01 -2.91
C HIS A 293 10.24 14.57 -2.85
N LEU A 294 10.98 14.16 -3.90
CA LEU A 294 11.58 12.83 -4.04
C LEU A 294 12.42 12.38 -2.84
N GLU A 295 13.23 13.27 -2.28
CA GLU A 295 14.12 12.97 -1.13
C GLU A 295 13.32 12.75 0.16
N LEU A 296 12.22 13.48 0.34
CA LEU A 296 11.32 13.30 1.49
C LEU A 296 10.67 11.91 1.47
N LEU A 297 10.26 11.41 0.29
CA LEU A 297 9.72 10.06 0.14
C LEU A 297 10.71 9.00 0.68
N VAL A 298 11.98 9.07 0.28
CA VAL A 298 13.02 8.11 0.71
C VAL A 298 13.36 8.26 2.19
N ASN A 299 13.56 9.49 2.67
CA ASN A 299 13.90 9.72 4.08
C ASN A 299 12.77 9.31 5.02
N GLN A 300 11.52 9.50 4.61
CA GLN A 300 10.33 9.03 5.32
C GLN A 300 10.30 7.51 5.44
N ILE A 301 10.56 6.78 4.35
CA ILE A 301 10.61 5.30 4.36
C ILE A 301 11.74 4.82 5.28
N ALA A 302 12.93 5.40 5.13
CA ALA A 302 14.09 5.06 5.96
C ALA A 302 13.84 5.32 7.45
N ALA A 303 13.19 6.44 7.80
CA ALA A 303 12.80 6.73 9.17
C ALA A 303 11.77 5.72 9.72
N VAL A 304 10.71 5.39 8.95
CA VAL A 304 9.68 4.42 9.38
C VAL A 304 10.28 3.03 9.60
N GLN A 305 11.11 2.53 8.67
CA GLN A 305 11.75 1.23 8.79
C GLN A 305 12.77 1.19 9.93
N ARG A 306 13.55 2.26 10.12
CA ARG A 306 14.49 2.37 11.25
C ARG A 306 13.78 2.43 12.61
N LEU A 307 12.61 3.05 12.70
CA LEU A 307 11.78 3.03 13.91
C LEU A 307 11.19 1.64 14.22
N ARG A 308 11.11 0.75 13.21
CA ARG A 308 10.68 -0.65 13.36
C ARG A 308 11.82 -1.63 13.62
N GLY A 309 13.06 -1.26 13.26
CA GLY A 309 14.21 -2.16 13.23
C GLY A 309 14.33 -2.97 11.94
N ASP A 310 13.55 -2.61 10.92
CA ASP A 310 13.46 -3.32 9.65
C ASP A 310 14.47 -2.83 8.60
N PRO A 311 14.81 -3.64 7.57
CA PRO A 311 15.56 -3.19 6.41
C PRO A 311 14.87 -2.04 5.65
N VAL A 312 15.68 -1.10 5.15
CA VAL A 312 15.24 0.09 4.42
C VAL A 312 15.13 -0.16 2.91
N ASP A 313 15.98 -1.03 2.35
CA ASP A 313 16.19 -1.12 0.91
C ASP A 313 14.96 -1.63 0.15
N VAL A 314 14.37 -2.75 0.58
CA VAL A 314 13.23 -3.38 -0.10
C VAL A 314 11.98 -2.46 -0.14
N PRO A 315 11.57 -1.79 0.97
CA PRO A 315 10.50 -0.79 0.91
C PRO A 315 10.86 0.43 0.06
N THR A 316 12.11 0.88 0.07
CA THR A 316 12.55 2.02 -0.75
C THR A 316 12.48 1.68 -2.23
N GLU A 317 12.95 0.50 -2.63
CA GLU A 317 12.81 -0.05 -3.98
C GLU A 317 11.34 -0.12 -4.41
N TYR A 318 10.47 -0.70 -3.55
CA TYR A 318 9.03 -0.76 -3.79
C TYR A 318 8.41 0.62 -4.04
N HIS A 319 8.68 1.62 -3.20
CA HIS A 319 8.10 2.95 -3.35
C HIS A 319 8.66 3.75 -4.53
N VAL A 320 9.95 3.61 -4.86
CA VAL A 320 10.55 4.21 -6.07
C VAL A 320 9.95 3.57 -7.33
N ILE A 321 9.78 2.24 -7.34
CA ILE A 321 9.05 1.53 -8.39
C ILE A 321 7.60 2.02 -8.46
N GLN A 322 6.89 2.15 -7.33
CA GLN A 322 5.52 2.63 -7.32
C GLN A 322 5.40 4.05 -7.91
N LEU A 323 6.34 4.96 -7.62
CA LEU A 323 6.36 6.30 -8.18
C LEU A 323 6.59 6.32 -9.70
N TYR A 324 7.54 5.53 -10.21
CA TYR A 324 7.71 5.33 -11.67
C TYR A 324 6.40 4.94 -12.34
N LYS A 325 5.68 4.05 -11.67
CA LYS A 325 4.65 3.21 -12.25
C LYS A 325 3.31 3.98 -12.20
N ASP A 326 3.09 4.83 -11.19
CA ASP A 326 2.07 5.90 -11.15
C ASP A 326 2.30 6.97 -12.24
N LEU A 327 3.55 7.42 -12.42
CA LEU A 327 3.92 8.31 -13.54
C LEU A 327 3.64 7.65 -14.90
N ALA A 328 3.99 6.37 -15.05
CA ALA A 328 3.79 5.62 -16.28
C ALA A 328 2.30 5.41 -16.60
N ALA A 329 1.45 5.22 -15.58
CA ALA A 329 0.00 5.22 -15.74
C ALA A 329 -0.50 6.60 -16.21
N THR A 330 -0.06 7.67 -15.53
CA THR A 330 -0.39 9.06 -15.87
C THR A 330 -0.07 9.38 -17.33
N LEU A 331 1.17 9.15 -17.76
CA LEU A 331 1.60 9.39 -19.14
C LEU A 331 0.81 8.57 -20.18
N ARG A 332 0.29 7.38 -19.84
CA ARG A 332 -0.50 6.56 -20.77
C ARG A 332 -1.95 7.02 -20.93
N ALA A 333 -2.60 7.57 -19.90
CA ALA A 333 -3.93 8.15 -20.13
C ALA A 333 -3.85 9.47 -20.92
N LEU A 334 -2.76 10.24 -20.77
CA LEU A 334 -2.51 11.42 -21.60
C LEU A 334 -2.32 11.08 -23.09
N GLU A 335 -1.96 9.84 -23.42
CA GLU A 335 -1.89 9.33 -24.81
C GLU A 335 -3.29 9.07 -25.41
N HIS A 336 -4.31 8.79 -24.58
CA HIS A 336 -5.63 8.32 -25.00
C HIS A 336 -6.80 9.29 -24.71
N ASN A 337 -6.57 10.36 -23.93
CA ASN A 337 -7.63 11.24 -23.43
C ASN A 337 -7.33 12.72 -23.74
N ASP A 338 -8.35 13.46 -24.17
CA ASP A 338 -8.28 14.90 -24.48
C ASP A 338 -8.27 15.69 -23.15
N SER A 339 -7.08 15.81 -22.56
CA SER A 339 -6.90 15.97 -21.11
C SER A 339 -6.17 17.25 -20.74
N ASP A 340 -6.81 18.02 -19.85
CA ASP A 340 -6.26 19.00 -18.90
C ASP A 340 -4.84 19.48 -19.21
N HIS A 341 -4.73 20.43 -20.16
CA HIS A 341 -3.45 21.00 -20.56
C HIS A 341 -2.69 21.66 -19.41
N ASP A 342 -3.37 22.15 -18.37
CA ASP A 342 -2.73 22.80 -17.23
C ASP A 342 -2.01 21.76 -16.38
N PHE A 343 -2.67 20.64 -16.02
CA PHE A 343 -2.02 19.51 -15.35
C PHE A 343 -0.85 18.92 -16.16
N VAL A 344 -1.00 18.76 -17.48
CA VAL A 344 0.09 18.27 -18.35
C VAL A 344 1.28 19.23 -18.36
N SER A 345 1.03 20.53 -18.39
CA SER A 345 2.05 21.58 -18.31
C SER A 345 2.79 21.53 -16.97
N GLU A 346 2.06 21.45 -15.86
CA GLU A 346 2.64 21.34 -14.51
C GLU A 346 3.47 20.05 -14.34
N LEU A 347 2.97 18.91 -14.83
CA LEU A 347 3.69 17.63 -14.81
C LEU A 347 4.99 17.70 -15.62
N ARG A 348 4.96 18.40 -16.76
CA ARG A 348 6.14 18.63 -17.61
C ARG A 348 7.20 19.48 -16.91
N VAL A 349 6.78 20.54 -16.21
CA VAL A 349 7.69 21.40 -15.43
C VAL A 349 8.27 20.64 -14.24
N ALA A 350 7.42 19.97 -13.45
CA ALA A 350 7.84 19.17 -12.30
C ALA A 350 8.80 18.04 -12.70
N TRP A 351 8.56 17.39 -13.85
CA TRP A 351 9.46 16.38 -14.38
C TRP A 351 10.79 16.97 -14.83
N ARG A 352 10.80 18.05 -15.62
CA ARG A 352 12.05 18.69 -16.11
C ARG A 352 12.98 19.07 -14.95
N GLN A 353 12.41 19.54 -13.85
CA GLN A 353 13.13 19.95 -12.64
C GLN A 353 13.69 18.78 -11.82
N ASN A 354 13.14 17.56 -11.96
CA ASN A 354 13.44 16.44 -11.06
C ASN A 354 13.87 15.13 -11.77
N ASP A 355 13.94 15.10 -13.11
CA ASP A 355 14.37 13.94 -13.91
C ASP A 355 15.72 13.36 -13.45
N SER A 356 16.73 14.23 -13.22
CA SER A 356 18.06 13.83 -12.77
C SER A 356 18.03 13.17 -11.39
N ARG A 357 17.30 13.77 -10.44
CA ARG A 357 17.09 13.24 -9.08
C ARG A 357 16.35 11.90 -9.10
N PHE A 358 15.27 11.81 -9.88
CA PHE A 358 14.51 10.57 -10.05
C PHE A 358 15.41 9.45 -10.61
N ARG A 359 16.19 9.75 -11.66
CA ARG A 359 17.16 8.80 -12.24
C ARG A 359 18.23 8.36 -11.24
N MET A 360 18.66 9.27 -10.36
CA MET A 360 19.60 8.94 -9.29
C MET A 360 18.98 7.97 -8.29
N LEU A 361 17.76 8.24 -7.81
CA LEU A 361 17.03 7.31 -6.92
C LEU A 361 16.86 5.92 -7.52
N VAL A 362 16.51 5.83 -8.81
CA VAL A 362 16.40 4.54 -9.51
C VAL A 362 17.76 3.83 -9.63
N LYS A 363 18.86 4.56 -9.82
CA LYS A 363 20.21 3.97 -9.83
C LYS A 363 20.63 3.45 -8.46
N SER A 364 20.28 4.16 -7.39
CA SER A 364 20.69 3.87 -6.01
C SER A 364 19.83 2.81 -5.32
N HIS A 365 18.52 2.77 -5.59
CA HIS A 365 17.55 1.96 -4.84
C HIS A 365 16.75 0.97 -5.69
N VAL A 366 17.02 0.84 -7.00
CA VAL A 366 16.40 -0.20 -7.82
C VAL A 366 17.48 -1.15 -8.36
N SER A 367 17.22 -2.43 -8.17
CA SER A 367 18.12 -3.54 -8.46
C SER A 367 17.89 -4.13 -9.86
N GLY A 368 18.82 -4.99 -10.29
CA GLY A 368 18.71 -5.85 -11.46
C GLY A 368 18.18 -5.20 -12.75
N GLU A 369 17.30 -5.92 -13.42
CA GLU A 369 16.70 -5.51 -14.70
C GLU A 369 15.66 -4.39 -14.54
N ALA A 370 14.99 -4.31 -13.39
CA ALA A 370 13.99 -3.28 -13.11
C ALA A 370 14.55 -1.86 -13.27
N LYS A 371 15.77 -1.63 -12.78
CA LYS A 371 16.50 -0.35 -12.98
C LYS A 371 16.65 0.01 -14.45
N ASN A 372 17.10 -0.93 -15.27
CA ASN A 372 17.32 -0.71 -16.70
C ASN A 372 15.98 -0.46 -17.43
N TYR A 373 14.94 -1.21 -17.07
CA TYR A 373 13.59 -1.06 -17.59
C TYR A 373 13.00 0.33 -17.30
N VAL A 374 13.11 0.81 -16.06
CA VAL A 374 12.61 2.12 -15.64
C VAL A 374 13.36 3.24 -16.38
N LEU A 375 14.69 3.25 -16.31
CA LEU A 375 15.52 4.30 -16.93
C LEU A 375 15.37 4.37 -18.46
N GLY A 376 15.14 3.22 -19.12
CA GLY A 376 14.97 3.11 -20.57
C GLY A 376 13.56 3.37 -21.09
N ASN A 377 12.51 3.18 -20.28
CA ASN A 377 11.12 3.37 -20.73
C ASN A 377 10.53 4.74 -20.44
N ILE A 378 10.99 5.46 -19.41
CA ILE A 378 10.46 6.81 -19.10
C ILE A 378 10.54 7.77 -20.30
N PRO A 379 11.68 7.89 -21.04
CA PRO A 379 11.73 8.75 -22.22
C PRO A 379 10.77 8.29 -23.33
N LYS A 380 10.54 6.97 -23.45
CA LYS A 380 9.63 6.41 -24.47
C LYS A 380 8.17 6.74 -24.14
N LEU A 381 7.78 6.59 -22.87
CA LEU A 381 6.43 6.93 -22.38
C LEU A 381 6.13 8.42 -22.52
N TRP A 382 7.07 9.29 -22.13
CA TRP A 382 6.94 10.73 -22.33
C TRP A 382 6.82 11.10 -23.82
N ASN A 383 7.70 10.59 -24.67
CA ASN A 383 7.61 10.84 -26.12
C ASN A 383 6.35 10.24 -26.76
N ALA A 384 5.75 9.20 -26.18
CA ALA A 384 4.46 8.65 -26.62
C ALA A 384 3.30 9.59 -26.25
N ALA A 385 3.15 9.91 -24.96
CA ALA A 385 2.15 10.85 -24.45
C ALA A 385 2.16 12.20 -25.20
N ILE A 386 3.36 12.72 -25.47
CA ILE A 386 3.56 14.03 -26.11
C ILE A 386 3.16 14.03 -27.59
N ARG A 387 3.31 12.91 -28.33
CA ARG A 387 3.04 12.87 -29.79
C ARG A 387 1.60 13.22 -30.14
N ASN A 388 0.65 13.00 -29.24
CA ASN A 388 -0.77 13.26 -29.46
C ASN A 388 -1.20 14.68 -29.02
N GLN A 389 -0.40 15.38 -28.19
CA GLN A 389 -0.75 16.71 -27.65
C GLN A 389 0.11 17.89 -28.17
N GLY A 390 1.00 17.67 -29.15
CA GLY A 390 1.73 18.76 -29.83
C GLY A 390 2.78 19.50 -28.99
N LEU A 391 3.09 19.01 -27.79
CA LEU A 391 4.16 19.54 -26.95
C LEU A 391 5.54 19.09 -27.49
N GLY A 392 6.62 19.79 -27.11
CA GLY A 392 7.98 19.45 -27.58
C GLY A 392 8.55 18.17 -26.94
N LYS A 393 9.63 17.62 -27.52
CA LYS A 393 10.37 16.40 -27.09
C LYS A 393 10.53 16.25 -25.56
N TYR A 394 10.71 14.99 -25.12
CA TYR A 394 10.99 14.60 -23.73
C TYR A 394 11.77 15.67 -22.92
N PRO A 395 11.16 16.23 -21.85
CA PRO A 395 11.78 17.30 -21.08
C PRO A 395 12.90 16.76 -20.18
N VAL A 396 14.15 16.97 -20.62
CA VAL A 396 15.35 16.72 -19.81
C VAL A 396 15.78 18.02 -19.12
N CYS A 397 16.41 17.94 -17.95
CA CYS A 397 17.14 19.06 -17.38
C CYS A 397 18.39 19.34 -18.24
N ASP A 398 18.57 20.56 -18.73
CA ASP A 398 19.64 20.91 -19.66
C ASP A 398 21.01 21.01 -18.97
N GLY A 399 21.64 19.85 -18.71
CA GLY A 399 23.08 19.62 -18.67
C GLY A 399 23.95 20.32 -17.60
N ASN A 400 23.43 21.32 -16.87
CA ASN A 400 24.24 22.21 -16.02
C ASN A 400 24.10 21.97 -14.51
N THR A 401 23.66 20.78 -14.07
CA THR A 401 24.04 20.29 -12.73
C THR A 401 25.47 19.79 -12.82
N SER A 402 26.37 20.59 -12.29
CA SER A 402 27.81 20.36 -12.24
C SER A 402 28.16 19.05 -11.50
N GLU A 403 29.32 18.45 -11.78
CA GLU A 403 29.82 17.35 -10.94
C GLU A 403 30.16 17.80 -9.50
N SER A 404 30.18 19.10 -9.21
CA SER A 404 30.20 19.63 -7.84
C SER A 404 28.88 19.46 -7.07
N ASP A 405 27.75 19.19 -7.75
CA ASP A 405 26.48 18.82 -7.11
C ASP A 405 26.48 17.35 -6.59
N VAL A 406 27.58 16.61 -6.83
CA VAL A 406 27.74 15.18 -6.46
C VAL A 406 28.31 15.01 -5.03
N ALA A 407 28.65 16.11 -4.34
CA ALA A 407 29.18 16.08 -2.98
C ALA A 407 28.11 16.32 -1.89
N PHE A 408 27.23 15.34 -1.63
CA PHE A 408 26.21 15.47 -0.55
C PHE A 408 26.07 14.26 0.39
N ILE A 409 27.04 13.34 0.38
CA ILE A 409 27.28 12.38 1.46
C ILE A 409 28.82 12.27 1.57
N PRO A 410 29.54 13.06 2.42
CA PRO A 410 29.14 13.46 3.78
C PRO A 410 29.65 14.86 4.25
N HIS A 411 28.80 15.89 4.29
CA HIS A 411 29.11 17.14 5.04
C HIS A 411 27.85 17.93 5.45
N PHE A 412 27.20 17.50 6.54
CA PHE A 412 26.21 18.31 7.26
C PHE A 412 26.45 18.25 8.78
N GLN A 413 27.71 18.39 9.18
CA GLN A 413 28.06 18.91 10.50
C GLN A 413 28.31 20.41 10.38
N GLU A 414 27.73 21.17 11.31
CA GLU A 414 28.15 22.50 11.77
C GLU A 414 28.64 23.52 10.71
N GLU A 415 27.78 24.50 10.33
CA GLU A 415 28.11 25.95 10.40
C GLU A 415 26.99 26.91 9.94
N HIS A 416 26.08 26.52 9.03
CA HIS A 416 25.13 27.47 8.41
C HIS A 416 23.82 27.75 9.19
N TRP A 417 23.91 28.28 10.43
CA TRP A 417 22.75 28.65 11.26
C TRP A 417 22.70 30.12 11.75
N GLN A 418 23.43 31.04 11.11
CA GLN A 418 23.60 32.44 11.59
C GLN A 418 23.03 33.56 10.68
N GLN A 419 22.38 33.27 9.55
CA GLN A 419 21.89 34.31 8.62
C GLN A 419 20.42 34.12 8.16
N ALA A 420 19.49 34.20 9.12
CA ALA A 420 18.05 34.31 8.85
C ALA A 420 17.35 35.33 9.77
N LEU A 421 18.09 36.37 10.16
CA LEU A 421 17.60 37.59 10.80
C LEU A 421 18.27 38.77 10.09
N GLU A 422 17.80 39.11 8.88
CA GLU A 422 17.81 40.48 8.32
C GLU A 422 17.21 40.52 6.90
N ASN A 423 16.55 41.65 6.61
CA ASN A 423 16.21 42.17 5.29
C ASN A 423 15.05 41.52 4.48
N ASP A 424 13.87 42.06 4.78
CA ASP A 424 12.83 42.50 3.82
C ASP A 424 13.40 43.28 2.60
N VAL A 425 12.56 43.60 1.60
CA VAL A 425 12.71 44.59 0.46
C VAL A 425 12.48 44.03 -0.98
N THR A 426 11.23 44.27 -1.46
CA THR A 426 10.76 44.69 -2.82
C THR A 426 10.75 43.79 -4.09
N GLU A 427 9.56 43.79 -4.74
CA GLU A 427 9.22 43.96 -6.18
C GLU A 427 9.81 43.01 -7.27
N GLY A 428 9.14 42.66 -8.40
CA GLY A 428 7.77 42.93 -8.90
C GLY A 428 7.61 42.57 -10.42
N GLY A 429 6.36 42.51 -10.95
CA GLY A 429 6.03 42.42 -12.42
C GLY A 429 5.66 41.01 -12.96
N ARG A 430 4.43 40.72 -13.46
CA ARG A 430 3.79 41.03 -14.80
C ARG A 430 4.27 40.11 -15.95
N SER A 431 3.47 39.17 -16.51
CA SER A 431 2.32 39.26 -17.47
C SER A 431 2.76 39.41 -18.95
N ASP A 432 2.10 38.99 -20.05
CA ASP A 432 0.68 38.65 -20.43
C ASP A 432 0.65 37.58 -21.58
N ALA A 433 -0.24 36.56 -21.62
CA ALA A 433 -1.59 36.45 -22.23
C ALA A 433 -1.73 35.96 -23.71
N ALA A 434 -2.92 35.39 -24.05
CA ALA A 434 -3.45 34.96 -25.37
C ALA A 434 -2.82 33.71 -26.07
N GLY A 435 -3.56 32.79 -26.73
CA GLY A 435 -5.01 32.53 -26.80
C GLY A 435 -5.55 32.24 -28.23
N ARG A 436 -6.10 31.03 -28.50
CA ARG A 436 -7.18 30.78 -29.50
C ARG A 436 -7.70 29.32 -29.53
N LYS A 437 -9.03 29.17 -29.64
CA LYS A 437 -9.78 27.90 -29.76
C LYS A 437 -9.70 27.29 -31.17
N ARG A 438 -9.90 25.96 -31.29
CA ARG A 438 -10.62 25.34 -32.44
C ARG A 438 -11.27 23.98 -32.10
N SER A 439 -12.51 23.87 -32.58
CA SER A 439 -13.50 22.78 -32.56
C SER A 439 -13.04 21.31 -32.70
N LEU A 440 -13.67 20.44 -31.91
CA LEU A 440 -13.80 18.98 -32.07
C LEU A 440 -14.81 18.58 -33.17
N PRO A 441 -14.64 17.39 -33.78
CA PRO A 441 -15.72 16.57 -34.35
C PRO A 441 -16.05 15.34 -33.48
N SER A 442 -17.23 14.76 -33.73
CA SER A 442 -18.01 13.86 -32.87
C SER A 442 -17.74 12.35 -33.02
N THR A 443 -17.76 11.65 -31.87
CA THR A 443 -18.40 10.34 -31.58
C THR A 443 -18.30 9.13 -32.52
N SER A 444 -17.86 8.00 -31.96
CA SER A 444 -18.68 6.78 -31.86
C SER A 444 -18.24 5.95 -30.63
N GLU A 445 -19.20 5.39 -29.90
CA GLU A 445 -18.98 4.52 -28.74
C GLU A 445 -18.92 3.05 -29.21
N ASP A 446 -17.90 2.30 -28.80
CA ASP A 446 -17.81 0.84 -28.98
C ASP A 446 -17.71 0.17 -27.60
N GLU A 447 -18.50 -0.89 -27.39
CA GLU A 447 -18.68 -1.56 -26.10
C GLU A 447 -17.44 -2.37 -25.67
N VAL A 448 -17.03 -2.26 -24.39
CA VAL A 448 -15.92 -3.03 -23.82
C VAL A 448 -16.46 -4.33 -23.22
N ASN A 449 -15.97 -5.46 -23.74
CA ASN A 449 -16.30 -6.79 -23.26
C ASN A 449 -15.52 -7.08 -21.96
N GLU A 450 -16.20 -7.18 -20.81
CA GLU A 450 -15.55 -7.42 -19.52
C GLU A 450 -15.04 -8.87 -19.39
N HIS A 451 -13.72 -9.06 -19.30
CA HIS A 451 -13.11 -10.38 -19.15
C HIS A 451 -13.34 -10.96 -17.74
N LYS A 452 -14.02 -12.11 -17.63
CA LYS A 452 -14.33 -12.82 -16.37
C LYS A 452 -13.39 -14.00 -16.08
N GLN A 453 -12.12 -13.90 -16.46
CA GLN A 453 -11.16 -15.02 -16.43
C GLN A 453 -10.08 -14.79 -15.35
N ALA A 454 -9.80 -15.78 -14.51
CA ALA A 454 -8.68 -15.73 -13.55
C ALA A 454 -7.49 -16.57 -14.00
N LEU A 455 -6.26 -16.09 -13.81
CA LEU A 455 -5.05 -16.92 -13.96
C LEU A 455 -4.69 -17.55 -12.61
N MET A 456 -4.47 -18.86 -12.63
CA MET A 456 -4.12 -19.66 -11.47
C MET A 456 -2.69 -20.16 -11.61
N LEU A 457 -1.82 -19.73 -10.71
CA LEU A 457 -0.43 -20.17 -10.58
C LEU A 457 -0.33 -21.13 -9.41
N ILE A 458 -0.33 -22.44 -9.69
CA ILE A 458 -0.33 -23.45 -8.64
C ILE A 458 1.10 -23.79 -8.23
N ASP A 459 1.43 -23.51 -6.97
CA ASP A 459 2.62 -23.99 -6.24
C ASP A 459 3.96 -23.87 -7.00
N ILE A 460 4.17 -22.73 -7.67
CA ILE A 460 5.42 -22.45 -8.41
C ILE A 460 6.52 -22.00 -7.43
N GLN A 461 6.89 -22.93 -6.53
CA GLN A 461 7.83 -22.72 -5.43
C GLN A 461 9.17 -23.42 -5.68
N ASN A 462 10.23 -22.94 -5.02
CA ASN A 462 11.58 -23.45 -5.21
C ASN A 462 11.69 -24.96 -4.92
N ASP A 463 11.02 -25.46 -3.87
CA ASP A 463 11.10 -26.89 -3.52
C ASP A 463 10.58 -27.84 -4.62
N PHE A 464 9.60 -27.44 -5.43
CA PHE A 464 9.10 -28.26 -6.56
C PHE A 464 9.96 -28.12 -7.83
N ILE A 465 10.74 -27.05 -7.94
CA ILE A 465 11.57 -26.75 -9.12
C ILE A 465 12.99 -27.31 -8.97
N ASN A 466 13.66 -26.99 -7.86
CA ASN A 466 15.08 -27.30 -7.65
C ASN A 466 15.48 -27.47 -6.16
N GLY A 467 14.53 -27.46 -5.22
CA GLY A 467 14.74 -27.78 -3.80
C GLY A 467 14.40 -29.24 -3.45
N SER A 468 13.82 -29.47 -2.27
CA SER A 468 13.74 -30.81 -1.66
C SER A 468 12.81 -31.80 -2.37
N LEU A 469 11.87 -31.32 -3.18
CA LEU A 469 10.99 -32.11 -4.05
C LEU A 469 11.21 -31.79 -5.54
N GLY A 470 12.41 -31.29 -5.87
CA GLY A 470 12.73 -30.67 -7.15
C GLY A 470 12.68 -31.65 -8.32
N ASN A 471 11.94 -31.27 -9.36
CA ASN A 471 11.79 -32.07 -10.57
C ASN A 471 12.60 -31.46 -11.74
N PRO A 472 13.54 -32.19 -12.38
CA PRO A 472 14.31 -31.69 -13.53
C PRO A 472 13.47 -31.19 -14.71
N ARG A 473 12.22 -31.63 -14.84
CA ARG A 473 11.28 -31.17 -15.88
C ARG A 473 10.60 -29.84 -15.50
N ALA A 474 10.39 -29.57 -14.21
CA ALA A 474 9.61 -28.42 -13.72
C ALA A 474 10.07 -27.04 -14.22
N PRO A 475 11.37 -26.72 -14.37
CA PRO A 475 11.82 -25.44 -14.94
C PRO A 475 11.25 -25.12 -16.34
N ALA A 476 10.80 -26.13 -17.10
CA ALA A 476 10.26 -25.96 -18.45
C ALA A 476 8.97 -25.12 -18.52
N ILE A 477 8.20 -25.02 -17.42
CA ILE A 477 6.96 -24.21 -17.39
C ILE A 477 7.24 -22.71 -17.34
N LEU A 478 8.39 -22.31 -16.78
CA LEU A 478 8.67 -20.93 -16.40
C LEU A 478 8.57 -19.94 -17.57
N PRO A 479 9.10 -20.21 -18.78
CA PRO A 479 8.93 -19.30 -19.92
C PRO A 479 7.47 -19.05 -20.30
N LYS A 480 6.59 -20.04 -20.13
CA LYS A 480 5.16 -19.96 -20.46
C LYS A 480 4.36 -19.24 -19.39
N VAL A 481 4.67 -19.50 -18.12
CA VAL A 481 4.15 -18.74 -16.97
C VAL A 481 4.58 -17.27 -17.05
N TYR A 482 5.84 -17.00 -17.42
CA TYR A 482 6.32 -15.64 -17.66
C TYR A 482 5.58 -14.98 -18.82
N GLN A 483 5.36 -15.69 -19.94
CA GLN A 483 4.57 -15.18 -21.07
C GLN A 483 3.14 -14.79 -20.64
N LEU A 484 2.46 -15.65 -19.88
CA LEU A 484 1.12 -15.40 -19.33
C LEU A 484 1.07 -14.17 -18.41
N LEU A 485 2.12 -13.92 -17.64
CA LEU A 485 2.23 -12.77 -16.71
C LEU A 485 2.73 -11.47 -17.38
N ASP A 486 3.56 -11.57 -18.42
CA ASP A 486 4.20 -10.42 -19.07
C ASP A 486 3.36 -9.83 -20.22
N ASN A 487 2.55 -10.66 -20.89
CA ASN A 487 1.87 -10.30 -22.14
C ASN A 487 0.33 -10.16 -22.03
N HIS A 488 -0.29 -10.71 -20.99
CA HIS A 488 -1.75 -10.70 -20.82
C HIS A 488 -2.17 -9.87 -19.59
N GLU A 489 -3.42 -9.41 -19.61
CA GLU A 489 -4.02 -8.69 -18.50
C GLU A 489 -5.09 -9.58 -17.86
N TRP A 490 -5.07 -9.64 -16.53
CA TRP A 490 -5.93 -10.51 -15.74
C TRP A 490 -6.73 -9.65 -14.75
N PRO A 491 -8.06 -9.83 -14.63
CA PRO A 491 -8.83 -9.21 -13.55
C PRO A 491 -8.41 -9.77 -12.17
N PHE A 492 -8.03 -11.05 -12.13
CA PHE A 492 -7.63 -11.76 -10.91
C PHE A 492 -6.52 -12.78 -11.20
N ILE A 493 -5.55 -12.88 -10.29
CA ILE A 493 -4.56 -13.96 -10.24
C ILE A 493 -4.63 -14.64 -8.86
N GLY A 494 -4.82 -15.95 -8.85
CA GLY A 494 -4.62 -16.78 -7.65
C GLY A 494 -3.25 -17.46 -7.71
N ALA A 495 -2.35 -17.13 -6.79
CA ALA A 495 -1.05 -17.78 -6.65
C ALA A 495 -1.03 -18.65 -5.40
N SER A 496 -1.05 -19.97 -5.53
CA SER A 496 -1.00 -20.86 -4.36
C SER A 496 0.43 -21.15 -3.90
N GLN A 497 0.54 -21.50 -2.63
CA GLN A 497 1.76 -21.99 -2.01
C GLN A 497 1.41 -23.14 -1.06
N ASP A 498 2.09 -24.27 -1.19
CA ASP A 498 2.21 -25.21 -0.07
C ASP A 498 2.95 -24.55 1.09
N TRP A 499 2.48 -24.81 2.30
CA TRP A 499 2.89 -24.09 3.50
C TRP A 499 2.88 -24.99 4.75
N HIS A 500 3.47 -26.17 4.60
CA HIS A 500 3.43 -27.27 5.56
C HIS A 500 4.19 -26.98 6.87
N PRO A 501 3.57 -27.07 8.05
CA PRO A 501 4.29 -26.93 9.31
C PRO A 501 5.30 -28.08 9.50
N LYS A 502 6.35 -27.86 10.30
CA LYS A 502 7.36 -28.91 10.56
C LYS A 502 6.72 -30.14 11.20
N GLY A 503 6.96 -31.33 10.63
CA GLY A 503 6.30 -32.57 11.05
C GLY A 503 4.83 -32.61 10.62
N HIS A 504 4.54 -32.15 9.41
CA HIS A 504 3.26 -32.30 8.73
C HIS A 504 3.01 -33.77 8.37
N VAL A 505 1.73 -34.19 8.33
CA VAL A 505 1.35 -35.58 8.07
C VAL A 505 1.83 -36.13 6.71
N SER A 506 2.02 -35.28 5.71
CA SER A 506 2.55 -35.68 4.40
C SER A 506 4.08 -35.83 4.35
N PHE A 507 4.81 -35.62 5.46
CA PHE A 507 6.26 -35.80 5.49
C PHE A 507 6.65 -37.20 5.97
N ALA A 508 7.51 -37.88 5.22
CA ALA A 508 8.07 -39.18 5.62
C ALA A 508 8.81 -39.09 6.97
N SER A 509 9.43 -37.95 7.28
CA SER A 509 10.09 -37.70 8.58
C SER A 509 9.14 -37.71 9.78
N ALA A 510 7.83 -37.53 9.57
CA ALA A 510 6.81 -37.61 10.62
C ALA A 510 6.42 -39.07 10.96
N HIS A 511 6.78 -40.05 10.12
CA HIS A 511 6.36 -41.44 10.25
C HIS A 511 7.56 -42.38 10.40
N ALA A 512 7.62 -43.10 11.52
CA ALA A 512 8.76 -43.97 11.82
C ALA A 512 8.88 -45.12 10.80
N GLY A 513 10.03 -45.19 10.11
CA GLY A 513 10.35 -46.25 9.15
C GLY A 513 9.70 -46.07 7.77
N LYS A 514 9.34 -44.85 7.39
CA LYS A 514 8.83 -44.48 6.06
C LYS A 514 9.84 -43.66 5.26
N GLU A 515 9.83 -43.83 3.95
CA GLU A 515 10.64 -43.07 3.00
C GLU A 515 9.76 -42.26 2.03
N ALA A 516 10.34 -41.27 1.35
CA ALA A 516 9.60 -40.45 0.39
C ALA A 516 9.15 -41.30 -0.81
N GLY A 517 7.85 -41.28 -1.12
CA GLY A 517 7.20 -42.14 -2.10
C GLY A 517 6.38 -43.28 -1.48
N ASP A 518 6.50 -43.54 -0.17
CA ASP A 518 5.61 -44.44 0.55
C ASP A 518 4.19 -43.85 0.70
N THR A 519 3.26 -44.70 1.16
CA THR A 519 1.95 -44.27 1.68
C THR A 519 1.76 -44.64 3.16
N VAL A 520 0.86 -43.92 3.83
CA VAL A 520 0.41 -44.14 5.21
C VAL A 520 -1.12 -44.04 5.29
N GLU A 521 -1.73 -44.69 6.27
CA GLU A 521 -3.16 -44.52 6.57
C GLU A 521 -3.32 -43.45 7.65
N ILE A 522 -4.10 -42.41 7.37
CA ILE A 522 -4.36 -41.30 8.29
C ILE A 522 -5.85 -41.23 8.64
N PRO A 523 -6.23 -40.93 9.89
CA PRO A 523 -7.64 -40.83 10.26
C PRO A 523 -8.31 -39.60 9.65
N PHE A 524 -9.63 -39.67 9.46
CA PHE A 524 -10.43 -38.49 9.17
C PHE A 524 -10.46 -37.55 10.38
N LEU A 525 -10.39 -36.23 10.16
CA LEU A 525 -10.34 -35.22 11.22
C LEU A 525 -11.57 -35.24 12.13
N ASP A 526 -12.73 -35.60 11.60
CA ASP A 526 -13.99 -35.70 12.33
C ASP A 526 -14.27 -37.12 12.89
N THR A 527 -13.56 -38.15 12.43
CA THR A 527 -13.70 -39.51 12.96
C THR A 527 -12.45 -40.37 12.85
N ALA A 528 -11.98 -40.84 14.00
CA ALA A 528 -10.89 -41.81 14.11
C ALA A 528 -11.24 -43.22 13.59
N THR A 529 -12.50 -43.50 13.22
CA THR A 529 -12.92 -44.83 12.72
C THR A 529 -12.86 -44.97 11.20
N LYS A 530 -12.50 -43.90 10.48
CA LYS A 530 -12.33 -43.89 9.03
C LYS A 530 -10.91 -43.40 8.73
N THR A 531 -10.23 -44.02 7.78
CA THR A 531 -8.91 -43.57 7.30
C THR A 531 -8.95 -43.24 5.81
N GLU A 532 -7.94 -42.50 5.38
CA GLU A 532 -7.55 -42.35 3.97
C GLU A 532 -6.06 -42.66 3.78
N THR A 533 -5.72 -43.09 2.58
CA THR A 533 -4.34 -43.34 2.17
C THR A 533 -3.69 -42.02 1.74
N GLN A 534 -2.71 -41.56 2.51
CA GLN A 534 -1.91 -40.36 2.23
C GLN A 534 -0.53 -40.75 1.71
N GLY A 535 -0.05 -40.11 0.64
CA GLY A 535 1.34 -40.22 0.19
C GLY A 535 2.28 -39.44 1.10
N VAL A 536 3.50 -39.94 1.33
CA VAL A 536 4.52 -39.23 2.12
C VAL A 536 5.72 -38.83 1.28
N TYR A 537 6.25 -37.65 1.56
CA TYR A 537 7.26 -36.95 0.77
C TYR A 537 8.45 -36.54 1.63
N ALA A 538 9.53 -36.05 1.02
CA ALA A 538 10.57 -35.34 1.76
C ALA A 538 9.97 -34.06 2.39
N ASP A 539 10.55 -33.56 3.49
CA ASP A 539 10.16 -32.26 4.06
C ASP A 539 10.32 -31.16 2.99
N HIS A 540 9.23 -30.49 2.65
CA HIS A 540 9.17 -29.48 1.59
C HIS A 540 8.22 -28.34 1.96
N CYS A 541 8.40 -27.18 1.33
CA CYS A 541 7.55 -26.00 1.48
C CYS A 541 7.31 -25.55 2.93
N VAL A 542 8.30 -25.81 3.80
CA VAL A 542 8.23 -25.47 5.24
C VAL A 542 8.32 -23.95 5.43
N PRO A 543 7.41 -23.31 6.19
CA PRO A 543 7.35 -21.87 6.39
C PRO A 543 8.69 -21.23 6.78
N GLY A 544 9.07 -20.18 6.06
CA GLY A 544 10.31 -19.44 6.32
C GLY A 544 11.58 -20.08 5.76
N THR A 545 11.48 -21.20 5.04
CA THR A 545 12.59 -21.73 4.23
C THR A 545 12.57 -21.15 2.82
N TRP A 546 13.73 -21.11 2.16
CA TRP A 546 13.86 -20.76 0.75
C TRP A 546 13.00 -21.66 -0.16
N GLY A 547 12.87 -22.94 0.20
CA GLY A 547 12.08 -23.92 -0.54
C GLY A 547 10.60 -23.57 -0.65
N ALA A 548 10.04 -22.96 0.41
CA ALA A 548 8.66 -22.48 0.46
C ALA A 548 8.41 -21.16 -0.31
N GLU A 549 9.46 -20.46 -0.76
CA GLU A 549 9.27 -19.23 -1.53
C GLU A 549 8.82 -19.53 -2.97
N ILE A 550 7.92 -18.69 -3.49
CA ILE A 550 7.60 -18.64 -4.93
C ILE A 550 8.88 -18.33 -5.70
N GLU A 551 9.04 -18.99 -6.85
CA GLU A 551 10.17 -18.81 -7.77
C GLU A 551 10.41 -17.31 -8.06
N SER A 552 11.67 -16.89 -8.03
CA SER A 552 12.11 -15.50 -8.12
C SER A 552 11.54 -14.69 -9.29
N GLY A 553 11.51 -15.25 -10.50
CA GLY A 553 10.98 -14.63 -11.71
C GLY A 553 9.46 -14.54 -11.74
N VAL A 554 8.74 -15.50 -11.16
CA VAL A 554 7.28 -15.43 -10.93
C VAL A 554 6.96 -14.39 -9.85
N LYS A 555 7.64 -14.46 -8.70
CA LYS A 555 7.49 -13.54 -7.55
C LYS A 555 7.66 -12.08 -7.98
N THR A 556 8.71 -11.79 -8.77
CA THR A 556 8.97 -10.45 -9.32
C THR A 556 7.85 -9.96 -10.24
N ARG A 557 7.27 -10.85 -11.06
CA ARG A 557 6.16 -10.52 -11.97
C ARG A 557 4.85 -10.27 -11.24
N LEU A 558 4.54 -11.09 -10.23
CA LEU A 558 3.37 -10.89 -9.37
C LEU A 558 3.44 -9.53 -8.65
N GLN A 559 4.57 -9.20 -8.04
CA GLN A 559 4.83 -7.88 -7.44
C GLN A 559 4.74 -6.73 -8.45
N TYR A 560 5.07 -6.98 -9.73
CA TYR A 560 4.85 -6.01 -10.80
C TYR A 560 3.36 -5.80 -11.09
N LEU A 561 2.56 -6.86 -11.21
CA LEU A 561 1.14 -6.83 -11.57
C LEU A 561 0.22 -6.33 -10.45
N GLU A 562 0.41 -6.84 -9.22
CA GLU A 562 -0.38 -6.52 -8.01
C GLU A 562 -0.49 -5.01 -7.79
N GLY A 563 0.59 -4.27 -8.03
CA GLY A 563 0.60 -2.84 -7.83
C GLY A 563 -0.25 -2.04 -8.83
N PHE A 564 -0.76 -2.60 -9.94
CA PHE A 564 -1.22 -1.76 -11.07
C PHE A 564 -2.45 -2.20 -11.85
N ARG A 565 -2.74 -3.49 -11.98
CA ARG A 565 -3.70 -3.97 -13.00
C ARG A 565 -4.61 -5.10 -12.57
N THR A 566 -4.20 -5.83 -11.54
CA THR A 566 -4.71 -7.18 -11.27
C THR A 566 -4.71 -7.42 -9.77
N THR A 567 -5.81 -7.93 -9.23
CA THR A 567 -5.81 -8.46 -7.86
C THR A 567 -4.99 -9.74 -7.84
N VAL A 568 -3.90 -9.78 -7.07
CA VAL A 568 -3.13 -11.01 -6.81
C VAL A 568 -3.50 -11.51 -5.41
N ASN A 569 -4.06 -12.71 -5.32
CA ASN A 569 -4.32 -13.39 -4.06
C ASN A 569 -3.28 -14.49 -3.84
N TYR A 570 -2.61 -14.47 -2.69
CA TYR A 570 -1.64 -15.50 -2.30
C TYR A 570 -2.29 -16.53 -1.38
N ILE A 571 -2.53 -17.74 -1.88
CA ILE A 571 -3.29 -18.78 -1.17
C ILE A 571 -2.34 -19.80 -0.54
N LYS A 572 -2.16 -19.73 0.78
CA LYS A 572 -1.40 -20.75 1.52
C LYS A 572 -2.30 -21.93 1.85
N LYS A 573 -1.86 -23.14 1.50
CA LYS A 573 -2.57 -24.40 1.76
C LYS A 573 -1.74 -25.36 2.61
N ALA A 574 -2.38 -26.47 3.02
CA ALA A 574 -1.79 -27.55 3.83
C ALA A 574 -1.13 -27.08 5.15
N GLN A 575 -1.75 -26.11 5.81
CA GLN A 575 -1.24 -25.53 7.07
C GLN A 575 -1.58 -26.37 8.32
N ASN A 576 -2.48 -27.35 8.21
CA ASN A 576 -2.92 -28.19 9.32
C ASN A 576 -1.98 -29.40 9.45
N HIS A 577 -1.39 -29.62 10.62
CA HIS A 577 -0.45 -30.75 10.83
C HIS A 577 -1.02 -32.13 10.45
N SER A 578 -2.33 -32.32 10.53
CA SER A 578 -2.98 -33.65 10.48
C SER A 578 -3.73 -33.97 9.19
N VAL A 579 -3.83 -33.03 8.24
CA VAL A 579 -4.46 -33.26 6.93
C VAL A 579 -3.72 -32.48 5.85
N ASP A 580 -3.49 -33.11 4.71
CA ASP A 580 -2.83 -32.51 3.57
C ASP A 580 -3.84 -31.76 2.66
N SER A 581 -3.36 -30.94 1.73
CA SER A 581 -4.20 -30.11 0.86
C SER A 581 -3.54 -29.90 -0.49
N TYR A 582 -3.91 -30.72 -1.48
CA TYR A 582 -3.47 -30.52 -2.86
C TYR A 582 -4.25 -29.38 -3.54
N SER A 583 -5.55 -29.27 -3.26
CA SER A 583 -6.42 -28.26 -3.85
C SER A 583 -6.18 -26.88 -3.24
N ALA A 584 -6.06 -25.85 -4.08
CA ALA A 584 -6.04 -24.46 -3.61
C ALA A 584 -7.39 -24.00 -3.03
N PHE A 585 -8.46 -24.81 -3.12
CA PHE A 585 -9.76 -24.52 -2.54
C PHE A 585 -10.00 -25.12 -1.15
N ALA A 586 -9.42 -26.29 -0.83
CA ALA A 586 -9.72 -27.03 0.39
C ALA A 586 -8.62 -28.04 0.78
N ASP A 587 -8.65 -28.50 2.04
CA ASP A 587 -7.93 -29.72 2.43
C ASP A 587 -8.52 -30.98 1.77
N ASN A 588 -7.74 -32.07 1.76
CA ASN A 588 -8.09 -33.31 1.07
C ASN A 588 -9.37 -33.99 1.62
N GLN A 589 -9.82 -33.62 2.83
CA GLN A 589 -11.02 -34.15 3.47
C GLN A 589 -12.22 -33.19 3.39
N TYR A 590 -12.03 -31.99 2.83
CA TYR A 590 -12.99 -30.88 2.77
C TYR A 590 -13.48 -30.37 4.14
N HIS A 591 -12.64 -30.44 5.18
CA HIS A 591 -12.96 -29.86 6.49
C HIS A 591 -12.70 -28.36 6.56
N GLN A 592 -11.60 -27.90 5.96
CA GLN A 592 -11.21 -26.50 5.86
C GLN A 592 -11.10 -26.05 4.40
N PHE A 593 -11.82 -24.97 4.08
CA PHE A 593 -11.76 -24.29 2.79
C PHE A 593 -10.87 -23.04 2.88
N THR A 594 -10.20 -22.70 1.78
CA THR A 594 -9.45 -21.44 1.64
C THR A 594 -10.38 -20.28 1.27
N THR A 595 -9.84 -19.06 1.21
CA THR A 595 -10.59 -17.90 0.72
C THR A 595 -10.80 -17.90 -0.80
N LEU A 596 -10.13 -18.77 -1.56
CA LEU A 596 -10.06 -18.69 -3.03
C LEU A 596 -11.43 -18.59 -3.70
N ASN A 597 -12.37 -19.49 -3.35
CA ASN A 597 -13.72 -19.47 -3.93
C ASN A 597 -14.46 -18.16 -3.62
N SER A 598 -14.29 -17.60 -2.43
CA SER A 598 -14.92 -16.33 -2.06
C SER A 598 -14.36 -15.16 -2.86
N GLU A 599 -13.05 -15.13 -3.08
CA GLU A 599 -12.40 -14.08 -3.88
C GLU A 599 -12.78 -14.17 -5.37
N LEU A 600 -12.79 -15.38 -5.96
CA LEU A 600 -13.22 -15.60 -7.35
C LEU A 600 -14.67 -15.15 -7.57
N MET A 601 -15.60 -15.51 -6.66
CA MET A 601 -16.99 -15.02 -6.70
C MET A 601 -17.10 -13.50 -6.53
N LEU A 602 -16.32 -12.90 -5.62
CA LEU A 602 -16.31 -11.43 -5.42
C LEU A 602 -15.80 -10.67 -6.64
N HIS A 603 -14.91 -11.28 -7.41
CA HIS A 603 -14.36 -10.75 -8.66
C HIS A 603 -15.18 -11.13 -9.91
N GLY A 604 -16.32 -11.81 -9.76
CA GLY A 604 -17.19 -12.18 -10.88
C GLY A 604 -16.56 -13.15 -11.88
N ILE A 605 -15.60 -13.96 -11.42
CA ILE A 605 -14.89 -14.91 -12.28
C ILE A 605 -15.79 -16.09 -12.63
N GLU A 606 -15.81 -16.46 -13.91
CA GLU A 606 -16.54 -17.62 -14.44
C GLU A 606 -15.57 -18.69 -15.00
N THR A 607 -14.39 -18.30 -15.46
CA THR A 607 -13.38 -19.20 -16.04
C THR A 607 -12.03 -19.11 -15.31
N MET A 608 -11.40 -20.26 -15.02
CA MET A 608 -10.07 -20.38 -14.43
C MET A 608 -9.06 -20.90 -15.47
N ILE A 609 -7.97 -20.16 -15.69
CA ILE A 609 -6.84 -20.56 -16.53
C ILE A 609 -5.73 -21.12 -15.62
N VAL A 610 -5.48 -22.43 -15.65
CA VAL A 610 -4.65 -23.12 -14.68
C VAL A 610 -3.26 -23.46 -15.22
N THR A 611 -2.24 -23.16 -14.40
CA THR A 611 -0.82 -23.40 -14.65
C THR A 611 -0.13 -23.86 -13.36
N GLY A 612 1.13 -24.30 -13.44
CA GLY A 612 1.97 -24.57 -12.27
C GLY A 612 2.29 -26.04 -12.03
N LEU A 613 2.54 -26.39 -10.77
CA LEU A 613 3.12 -27.67 -10.36
C LEU A 613 2.30 -28.35 -9.25
N ILE A 614 2.37 -29.67 -9.08
CA ILE A 614 2.69 -30.68 -10.12
C ILE A 614 1.38 -31.14 -10.79
N THR A 615 1.42 -31.43 -12.10
CA THR A 615 0.21 -31.69 -12.92
C THR A 615 -0.75 -32.71 -12.29
N ASN A 616 -0.23 -33.81 -11.75
CA ASN A 616 -0.99 -34.92 -11.19
C ASN A 616 -1.38 -34.78 -9.70
N ALA A 617 -1.02 -33.68 -9.01
CA ALA A 617 -1.37 -33.44 -7.61
C ALA A 617 -2.10 -32.11 -7.43
N CYS A 618 -1.39 -31.02 -7.14
CA CYS A 618 -2.00 -29.74 -6.76
C CYS A 618 -2.77 -29.08 -7.90
N VAL A 619 -2.22 -29.14 -9.12
CA VAL A 619 -2.88 -28.69 -10.36
C VAL A 619 -4.16 -29.49 -10.59
N ARG A 620 -4.07 -30.82 -10.51
CA ARG A 620 -5.22 -31.73 -10.64
C ARG A 620 -6.31 -31.45 -9.61
N GLY A 621 -5.96 -31.39 -8.32
CA GLY A 621 -6.89 -31.16 -7.23
C GLY A 621 -7.62 -29.82 -7.36
N THR A 622 -6.87 -28.75 -7.64
CA THR A 622 -7.45 -27.41 -7.84
C THR A 622 -8.36 -27.36 -9.07
N SER A 623 -8.00 -28.02 -10.17
CA SER A 623 -8.79 -28.03 -11.40
C SER A 623 -10.12 -28.78 -11.22
N ILE A 624 -10.08 -29.98 -10.62
CA ILE A 624 -11.27 -30.79 -10.34
C ILE A 624 -12.21 -30.03 -9.37
N ASP A 625 -11.67 -29.37 -8.34
CA ASP A 625 -12.50 -28.60 -7.41
C ASP A 625 -13.07 -27.32 -8.04
N GLY A 626 -12.35 -26.68 -8.97
CA GLY A 626 -12.89 -25.60 -9.79
C GLY A 626 -14.14 -26.03 -10.57
N ILE A 627 -14.07 -27.19 -11.24
CA ILE A 627 -15.22 -27.79 -11.94
C ILE A 627 -16.37 -28.08 -10.96
N LYS A 628 -16.10 -28.70 -9.80
CA LYS A 628 -17.14 -29.00 -8.78
C LYS A 628 -17.84 -27.74 -8.25
N LEU A 629 -17.12 -26.63 -8.18
CA LEU A 629 -17.63 -25.33 -7.74
C LEU A 629 -18.35 -24.55 -8.86
N GLY A 630 -18.36 -25.07 -10.10
CA GLY A 630 -19.09 -24.52 -11.24
C GLY A 630 -18.30 -23.54 -12.10
N TYR A 631 -16.98 -23.44 -11.92
CA TYR A 631 -16.11 -22.68 -12.82
C TYR A 631 -15.84 -23.48 -14.11
N GLU A 632 -15.76 -22.79 -15.24
CA GLU A 632 -15.08 -23.34 -16.41
C GLU A 632 -13.58 -23.42 -16.11
N VAL A 633 -12.91 -24.53 -16.41
CA VAL A 633 -11.48 -24.68 -16.15
C VAL A 633 -10.75 -24.99 -17.46
N ILE A 634 -9.72 -24.19 -17.74
CA ILE A 634 -8.82 -24.35 -18.90
C ILE A 634 -7.41 -24.60 -18.36
N LEU A 635 -6.84 -25.76 -18.67
CA LEU A 635 -5.47 -26.13 -18.34
C LEU A 635 -4.53 -25.74 -19.49
N ILE A 636 -3.50 -24.95 -19.19
CA ILE A 636 -2.43 -24.64 -20.15
C ILE A 636 -1.35 -25.72 -20.04
N GLU A 637 -1.42 -26.76 -20.87
CA GLU A 637 -0.62 -27.99 -20.69
C GLU A 637 0.90 -27.76 -20.74
N ASP A 638 1.35 -26.80 -21.56
CA ASP A 638 2.77 -26.43 -21.70
C ASP A 638 3.24 -25.43 -20.63
N ALA A 639 2.34 -25.02 -19.72
CA ALA A 639 2.63 -24.28 -18.49
C ALA A 639 2.40 -25.12 -17.21
N THR A 640 2.32 -26.45 -17.33
CA THR A 640 2.31 -27.38 -16.19
C THR A 640 3.32 -28.51 -16.38
N GLU A 641 3.77 -29.16 -15.31
CA GLU A 641 4.69 -30.29 -15.42
C GLU A 641 4.65 -31.27 -14.24
N THR A 642 5.13 -32.50 -14.46
CA THR A 642 5.28 -33.55 -13.44
C THR A 642 6.49 -34.46 -13.76
N LEU A 643 6.65 -35.55 -13.01
CA LEU A 643 7.86 -36.38 -12.95
C LEU A 643 8.19 -37.09 -14.27
N SER A 644 7.19 -37.43 -15.08
CA SER A 644 7.36 -38.03 -16.40
C SER A 644 6.22 -37.66 -17.35
N GLU A 645 6.42 -37.88 -18.66
CA GLU A 645 5.42 -37.61 -19.68
C GLU A 645 4.18 -38.51 -19.51
N GLU A 646 4.40 -39.77 -19.12
CA GLU A 646 3.33 -40.76 -18.92
C GLU A 646 2.42 -40.36 -17.75
N ILE A 647 3.00 -39.85 -16.66
CA ILE A 647 2.24 -39.33 -15.51
C ILE A 647 1.51 -38.03 -15.89
N LYS A 648 2.12 -37.18 -16.73
CA LYS A 648 1.50 -35.95 -17.23
C LYS A 648 0.27 -36.27 -18.09
N GLN A 649 0.41 -37.17 -19.04
CA GLN A 649 -0.64 -37.60 -19.95
C GLN A 649 -1.80 -38.27 -19.19
N ALA A 650 -1.52 -39.16 -18.23
CA ALA A 650 -2.56 -39.78 -17.41
C ALA A 650 -3.36 -38.77 -16.57
N ALA A 651 -2.69 -37.73 -16.05
CA ALA A 651 -3.36 -36.64 -15.33
C ALA A 651 -4.19 -35.74 -16.25
N ILE A 652 -3.73 -35.49 -17.48
CA ILE A 652 -4.47 -34.75 -18.51
C ILE A 652 -5.73 -35.51 -18.91
N GLU A 653 -5.64 -36.82 -19.21
CA GLU A 653 -6.78 -37.67 -19.57
C GLU A 653 -7.85 -37.70 -18.47
N GLU A 654 -7.44 -37.72 -17.19
CA GLU A 654 -8.40 -37.61 -16.08
C GLU A 654 -9.08 -36.23 -16.03
N LEU A 655 -8.32 -35.15 -16.22
CA LEU A 655 -8.84 -33.79 -16.18
C LEU A 655 -9.83 -33.51 -17.32
N GLU A 656 -9.52 -33.98 -18.54
CA GLU A 656 -10.47 -33.98 -19.66
C GLU A 656 -11.75 -34.76 -19.33
N GLY A 657 -11.61 -35.91 -18.65
CA GLY A 657 -12.74 -36.71 -18.16
C GLY A 657 -13.63 -36.00 -17.13
N TRP A 658 -13.09 -35.03 -16.37
CA TRP A 658 -13.85 -34.13 -15.50
C TRP A 658 -14.46 -32.92 -16.24
N GLY A 659 -14.12 -32.70 -17.52
CA GLY A 659 -14.57 -31.55 -18.31
C GLY A 659 -13.65 -30.34 -18.26
N VAL A 660 -12.41 -30.49 -17.79
CA VAL A 660 -11.37 -29.46 -17.93
C VAL A 660 -10.96 -29.38 -19.41
N GLN A 661 -10.94 -28.17 -19.96
CA GLN A 661 -10.46 -27.96 -21.32
C GLN A 661 -8.93 -27.92 -21.31
N VAL A 662 -8.26 -28.74 -22.11
CA VAL A 662 -6.78 -28.80 -22.17
C VAL A 662 -6.30 -28.24 -23.50
N MET A 663 -5.36 -27.29 -23.46
CA MET A 663 -4.78 -26.67 -24.65
C MET A 663 -3.40 -26.07 -24.38
N LYS A 664 -2.63 -25.84 -25.44
CA LYS A 664 -1.35 -25.12 -25.34
C LYS A 664 -1.59 -23.63 -25.23
N LEU A 665 -0.63 -22.92 -24.66
CA LEU A 665 -0.67 -21.45 -24.56
C LEU A 665 -0.93 -20.80 -25.92
N THR A 666 -0.32 -21.29 -26.99
CA THR A 666 -0.50 -20.76 -28.35
C THR A 666 -1.92 -20.89 -28.88
N ASP A 667 -2.61 -21.95 -28.49
CA ASP A 667 -3.96 -22.26 -28.96
C ASP A 667 -4.98 -21.47 -28.13
N TRP A 668 -4.72 -21.34 -26.82
CA TRP A 668 -5.45 -20.43 -25.94
C TRP A 668 -5.32 -18.96 -26.38
N GLU A 669 -4.11 -18.49 -26.71
CA GLU A 669 -3.85 -17.13 -27.23
C GLU A 669 -4.56 -16.88 -28.57
N ALA A 670 -4.69 -17.91 -29.42
CA ALA A 670 -5.41 -17.82 -30.69
C ALA A 670 -6.94 -17.77 -30.50
N ALA A 671 -7.47 -18.52 -29.52
CA ALA A 671 -8.89 -18.53 -29.17
C ALA A 671 -9.32 -17.31 -28.34
N ASN A 672 -8.40 -16.75 -27.54
CA ASN A 672 -8.61 -15.59 -26.68
C ASN A 672 -7.68 -14.44 -27.14
N PRO A 673 -7.99 -13.77 -28.27
CA PRO A 673 -7.22 -12.63 -28.77
C PRO A 673 -7.44 -11.39 -27.88
N THR A 674 -6.90 -11.45 -26.66
CA THR A 674 -6.52 -10.28 -25.87
C THR A 674 -5.63 -9.37 -26.72
N GLY A 675 -5.59 -8.07 -26.41
CA GLY A 675 -4.87 -7.06 -27.19
C GLY A 675 -3.34 -7.28 -27.20
N LEU A 676 -2.89 -8.23 -28.02
CA LEU A 676 -1.51 -8.72 -28.09
C LEU A 676 -0.54 -7.55 -28.28
N ARG A 677 0.25 -7.27 -27.25
CA ARG A 677 1.34 -6.30 -27.32
C ARG A 677 2.42 -6.82 -28.26
N ARG A 678 2.33 -6.43 -29.54
CA ARG A 678 3.44 -6.54 -30.51
C ARG A 678 4.67 -5.74 -30.02
N ARG A 679 5.46 -6.32 -29.13
CA ARG A 679 6.86 -5.95 -28.91
C ARG A 679 7.69 -6.68 -29.95
N SER A 680 8.04 -5.97 -31.03
CA SER A 680 9.05 -6.42 -31.98
C SER A 680 10.42 -6.44 -31.31
N TYR A 681 10.77 -7.54 -30.65
CA TYR A 681 12.16 -7.89 -30.38
C TYR A 681 12.79 -8.39 -31.68
N THR A 682 13.36 -7.47 -32.46
CA THR A 682 14.32 -7.84 -33.50
C THR A 682 15.50 -8.53 -32.83
N LYS A 683 15.69 -9.80 -33.16
CA LYS A 683 16.93 -10.54 -32.86
C LYS A 683 18.12 -9.78 -33.45
N GLU A 684 19.08 -9.46 -32.59
CA GLU A 684 20.50 -9.60 -32.88
C GLU A 684 21.16 -10.03 -31.57
N LEU A 685 22.03 -11.03 -31.66
CA LEU A 685 22.55 -11.86 -30.55
C LEU A 685 23.97 -11.40 -30.18
#